data_AF-A0A3D6DZK4-F1
#
_entry.id   AF-A0A3D6DZK4-F1
#
_cell.length_a   1.000
_cell.length_b   1.000
_cell.length_c   1.000
_cell.angle_alpha   90.00
_cell.angle_beta   90.00
_cell.angle_gamma   90.00
#
_symmetry.space_group_name_H-M   'P 1'
#
loop_
_entity.id
_entity.type
_entity.pdbx_description
1 polymer ?
#
loop_
_entity_poly.entity_id
_entity_poly.type
_entity_poly.pdbx_seq_one_letter_code
_entity_poly.pdbx_strand_id
1 'polypeptide(L)'
;MGINEITGETVEINAKDGVAFIEQASPLTRLHYFDGQFLRADAFALEQDYHRTRTRLANLAGGWGVVHGLGIAISGAQLRVGAGLGVTAAGNFVLASGEMQAAIADLLATATPAPASGNADFGDCLENAKGGVKESAALAIYEVTVGPVEGQCGNEPVFGKLCESACVSDSRHPWWREGVVLRLRPISLKLPPGSAFPTSSVHLRNRVASGYFAAEPWLTPSAVSALGLANELWCEPAGLYGRDELVLGLLVREAGVNRVLDAWSGRRERMDTQARGYWQGRMQMRPWNVFVAQVLQFQCQLSGVFDAGSGVIKPADDCAELRQLLDKTRQELEALQKKYSESAEKIISSFGEKPNKKAAQEAAGEAKIAYAELYELSNKLAAANLGQGVLPAQRMLINAGFIELPPAGYLPVSAGKVAIEEQLSRMFGEGVALHYHAVRADEIAHLLAEAQHLQRISLTRGIVQAGEPEQVEIFVPDGQVVDLQVQAVGTWWQVDMRLMALFVFDLGSSEQTGEAAAVATESGAANLELLRGAERATGLEGEQQYTTGNRVNSLLRSLTLAGLARTESRANGSYGLTLLTASDPQQAVELEQTGREKVAASVATGFSVYVAGDVGGDPFDLGIGDAIDLKAELRVLAGGRGTATMITGELTLLARKPQGAYTELLVQVDLALGDRSPSSGEGSAPQTARSSLSFTMLRQGNAAAAGSFIVDDRYHDPKNSPVFIDWEETPRRARLSVNAASEAQQVVLQKMVRAMMINTNTGIASGTALSKREQLLVMNALATMPAASST
;
A
#
# COMPACT_ATOMS: atom_id res chain seq x y z
N MET A 1 57.44 -30.64 22.14
CA MET A 1 56.36 -30.78 23.15
C MET A 1 55.95 -29.37 23.52
N GLY A 2 54.81 -28.90 23.02
CA GLY A 2 54.25 -27.62 23.46
C GLY A 2 53.77 -27.76 24.90
N ILE A 3 54.13 -26.82 25.76
CA ILE A 3 53.64 -26.76 27.14
C ILE A 3 52.16 -26.36 27.02
N ASN A 4 51.24 -27.24 27.42
CA ASN A 4 49.84 -26.89 27.53
C ASN A 4 49.67 -26.10 28.82
N GLU A 5 49.30 -24.83 28.74
CA GLU A 5 48.94 -24.03 29.90
C GLU A 5 47.49 -24.32 30.28
N ILE A 6 47.30 -24.74 31.54
CA ILE A 6 45.98 -25.00 32.09
C ILE A 6 45.64 -23.80 32.97
N THR A 7 44.67 -22.99 32.53
CA THR A 7 44.06 -21.97 33.38
C THR A 7 42.88 -22.59 34.15
N GLY A 8 42.31 -21.87 35.12
CA GLY A 8 41.19 -22.39 35.92
C GLY A 8 39.93 -22.74 35.12
N GLU A 9 39.78 -22.19 33.91
CA GLU A 9 38.55 -22.33 33.09
C GLU A 9 38.82 -22.98 31.73
N THR A 10 40.04 -22.90 31.20
CA THR A 10 40.38 -23.41 29.87
C THR A 10 41.71 -24.18 29.87
N VAL A 11 41.82 -25.13 28.95
CA VAL A 11 43.07 -25.81 28.58
C VAL A 11 43.53 -25.23 27.25
N GLU A 12 44.69 -24.57 27.26
CA GLU A 12 45.34 -24.07 26.05
C GLU A 12 46.20 -25.17 25.45
N ILE A 13 45.93 -25.51 24.19
CA ILE A 13 46.67 -26.52 23.43
C ILE A 13 47.30 -25.83 22.23
N ASN A 14 48.61 -25.98 22.07
CA ASN A 14 49.31 -25.52 20.87
C ASN A 14 48.83 -26.32 19.65
N ALA A 15 48.06 -25.70 18.76
CA ALA A 15 47.67 -26.26 17.48
C ALA A 15 48.76 -26.00 16.43
N LYS A 16 48.76 -26.79 15.34
CA LYS A 16 49.73 -26.62 14.23
C LYS A 16 49.68 -25.23 13.58
N ASP A 17 48.62 -24.46 13.81
CA ASP A 17 48.41 -23.11 13.28
C ASP A 17 47.62 -22.23 14.29
N GLY A 18 48.12 -22.11 15.53
CA GLY A 18 47.55 -21.23 16.56
C GLY A 18 47.47 -21.85 17.97
N VAL A 19 46.80 -21.15 18.89
CA VAL A 19 46.49 -21.65 20.24
C VAL A 19 45.01 -22.05 20.24
N ALA A 20 44.73 -23.31 20.56
CA ALA A 20 43.38 -23.82 20.74
C ALA A 20 43.00 -23.72 22.22
N PHE A 21 41.85 -23.13 22.50
CA PHE A 21 41.29 -23.03 23.84
C PHE A 21 40.17 -24.07 23.97
N ILE A 22 40.26 -24.94 24.98
CA ILE A 22 39.19 -25.87 25.32
C ILE A 22 38.69 -25.51 26.72
N GLU A 23 37.43 -25.11 26.84
CA GLU A 23 36.80 -24.91 28.15
C GLU A 23 36.75 -26.22 28.93
N GLN A 24 37.22 -26.21 30.17
CA GLN A 24 37.22 -27.40 31.04
C GLN A 24 35.81 -27.89 31.35
N ALA A 25 34.85 -26.97 31.44
CA ALA A 25 33.45 -27.26 31.68
C ALA A 25 32.64 -27.44 30.38
N SER A 26 33.30 -27.66 29.23
CA SER A 26 32.60 -27.74 27.95
C SER A 26 31.53 -28.83 27.98
N PRO A 27 30.25 -28.49 27.72
CA PRO A 27 29.18 -29.47 27.69
C PRO A 27 29.24 -30.34 26.41
N LEU A 28 30.17 -30.04 25.50
CA LEU A 28 30.48 -30.83 24.30
C LEU A 28 31.58 -31.87 24.56
N THR A 29 31.60 -32.43 25.77
CA THR A 29 32.52 -33.49 26.18
C THR A 29 31.93 -34.86 25.88
N ARG A 30 32.66 -35.72 25.16
CA ARG A 30 32.25 -37.10 24.88
C ARG A 30 33.22 -38.11 25.48
N LEU A 31 32.74 -39.32 25.72
CA LEU A 31 33.61 -40.42 26.13
C LEU A 31 34.51 -40.86 24.96
N HIS A 32 35.77 -41.17 25.29
CA HIS A 32 36.72 -41.79 24.36
C HIS A 32 36.87 -43.26 24.74
N TYR A 33 36.32 -44.15 23.90
CA TYR A 33 36.36 -45.59 24.10
C TYR A 33 37.72 -46.18 23.76
N PHE A 34 38.23 -47.05 24.63
CA PHE A 34 39.44 -47.84 24.39
C PHE A 34 39.36 -49.21 25.06
N ASP A 35 40.14 -50.16 24.53
CA ASP A 35 40.15 -51.54 25.02
C ASP A 35 40.60 -51.62 26.49
N GLY A 36 39.84 -52.38 27.29
CA GLY A 36 40.07 -52.54 28.72
C GLY A 36 39.52 -51.41 29.60
N GLN A 37 38.84 -50.41 29.03
CA GLN A 37 38.17 -49.35 29.79
C GLN A 37 36.96 -49.89 30.57
N PHE A 38 36.90 -49.63 31.87
CA PHE A 38 35.75 -49.96 32.70
C PHE A 38 34.66 -48.88 32.57
N LEU A 39 33.54 -49.22 31.93
CA LEU A 39 32.40 -48.32 31.74
C LEU A 39 31.44 -48.38 32.94
N ARG A 40 31.10 -47.21 33.48
CA ARG A 40 30.15 -47.05 34.59
C ARG A 40 28.85 -46.44 34.07
N ALA A 41 27.78 -46.51 34.87
CA ALA A 41 26.52 -45.82 34.57
C ALA A 41 26.76 -44.33 34.24
N ASP A 42 27.61 -43.64 35.00
CA ASP A 42 27.97 -42.23 34.76
C ASP A 42 28.62 -42.01 33.38
N ALA A 43 29.34 -42.99 32.85
CA ALA A 43 29.98 -42.88 31.54
C ALA A 43 28.95 -42.90 30.41
N PHE A 44 27.91 -43.73 30.55
CA PHE A 44 26.77 -43.76 29.62
C PHE A 44 25.87 -42.54 29.79
N ALA A 45 25.67 -42.05 31.03
CA ALA A 45 24.94 -40.80 31.27
C ALA A 45 25.63 -39.61 30.60
N LEU A 46 26.96 -39.51 30.74
CA LEU A 46 27.76 -38.48 30.07
C LEU A 46 27.64 -38.56 28.53
N GLU A 47 27.65 -39.77 27.96
CA GLU A 47 27.44 -39.94 26.52
C GLU A 47 26.02 -39.54 26.08
N GLN A 48 24.99 -39.89 26.85
CA GLN A 48 23.61 -39.48 26.58
C GLN A 48 23.47 -37.96 26.62
N ASP A 49 24.01 -37.31 27.65
CA ASP A 49 23.99 -35.86 27.83
C ASP A 49 24.76 -35.14 26.71
N TYR A 50 25.88 -35.72 26.25
CA TYR A 50 26.60 -35.22 25.08
C TYR A 50 25.71 -35.23 23.83
N HIS A 51 25.06 -36.36 23.53
CA HIS A 51 24.20 -36.47 22.35
C HIS A 51 22.97 -35.55 22.43
N ARG A 52 22.36 -35.44 23.62
CA ARG A 52 21.26 -34.51 23.89
C ARG A 52 21.69 -33.06 23.70
N THR A 53 22.81 -32.67 24.30
CA THR A 53 23.36 -31.30 24.19
C THR A 53 23.74 -30.96 22.76
N ARG A 54 24.43 -31.87 22.05
CA ARG A 54 24.79 -31.68 20.65
C ARG A 54 23.56 -31.51 19.77
N THR A 55 22.51 -32.29 20.01
CA THR A 55 21.24 -32.17 19.27
C THR A 55 20.52 -30.86 19.60
N ARG A 56 20.49 -30.47 20.87
CA ARG A 56 19.92 -29.19 21.33
C ARG A 56 20.63 -28.01 20.66
N LEU A 57 21.96 -28.01 20.62
CA LEU A 57 22.74 -26.97 19.96
C LEU A 57 22.51 -26.95 18.43
N ALA A 58 22.39 -28.12 17.78
CA ALA A 58 22.02 -28.20 16.37
C ALA A 58 20.60 -27.64 16.12
N ASN A 59 19.67 -27.91 17.04
CA ASN A 59 18.32 -27.37 16.98
C ASN A 59 18.30 -25.84 17.14
N LEU A 60 19.07 -25.30 18.08
CA LEU A 60 19.25 -23.86 18.26
C LEU A 60 19.78 -23.19 16.98
N ALA A 61 20.75 -23.81 16.30
CA ALA A 61 21.26 -23.30 15.03
C ALA A 61 20.17 -23.23 13.94
N GLY A 62 19.29 -24.24 13.88
CA GLY A 62 18.20 -24.32 12.90
C GLY A 62 16.91 -23.58 13.28
N GLY A 63 16.86 -22.87 14.40
CA GLY A 63 15.65 -22.16 14.84
C GLY A 63 14.61 -23.03 15.57
N TRP A 64 13.54 -22.37 16.02
CA TRP A 64 12.48 -22.94 16.85
C TRP A 64 11.10 -22.79 16.20
N GLY A 65 10.12 -23.54 16.70
CA GLY A 65 8.74 -23.53 16.23
C GLY A 65 8.17 -24.93 16.00
N VAL A 66 6.91 -24.96 15.54
CA VAL A 66 6.26 -26.19 15.09
C VAL A 66 6.87 -26.63 13.76
N VAL A 67 7.31 -27.88 13.67
CA VAL A 67 7.85 -28.47 12.44
C VAL A 67 6.71 -29.05 11.61
N HIS A 68 5.80 -29.81 12.23
CA HIS A 68 4.56 -30.28 11.62
C HIS A 68 3.54 -30.70 12.68
N GLY A 69 2.25 -30.74 12.31
CA GLY A 69 1.19 -31.22 13.19
C GLY A 69 0.85 -30.28 14.34
N LEU A 70 0.60 -30.83 15.54
CA LEU A 70 0.23 -30.10 16.77
C LEU A 70 -0.96 -29.14 16.58
N GLY A 71 -1.91 -29.52 15.73
CA GLY A 71 -3.14 -28.74 15.51
C GLY A 71 -4.06 -28.82 16.72
N ILE A 72 -4.74 -27.72 17.03
CA ILE A 72 -5.64 -27.62 18.19
C ILE A 72 -7.11 -27.62 17.77
N ALA A 73 -7.95 -28.29 18.54
CA ALA A 73 -9.40 -28.30 18.36
C ALA A 73 -10.10 -28.38 19.72
N ILE A 74 -11.35 -27.91 19.79
CA ILE A 74 -12.20 -28.08 20.98
C ILE A 74 -13.37 -28.98 20.63
N SER A 75 -13.66 -29.94 21.52
CA SER A 75 -14.85 -30.76 21.48
C SER A 75 -15.54 -30.70 22.85
N GLY A 76 -16.58 -29.87 22.96
CA GLY A 76 -17.24 -29.61 24.24
C GLY A 76 -16.30 -28.93 25.24
N ALA A 77 -16.01 -29.61 26.35
CA ALA A 77 -15.09 -29.15 27.41
C ALA A 77 -13.65 -29.67 27.26
N GLN A 78 -13.35 -30.41 26.18
CA GLN A 78 -12.04 -31.01 25.94
C GLN A 78 -11.26 -30.21 24.91
N LEU A 79 -10.00 -29.91 25.23
CA LEU A 79 -9.00 -29.41 24.29
C LEU A 79 -8.25 -30.60 23.71
N ARG A 80 -8.25 -30.73 22.38
CA ARG A 80 -7.56 -31.76 21.62
C ARG A 80 -6.35 -31.15 20.92
N VAL A 81 -5.20 -31.82 20.99
CA VAL A 81 -3.97 -31.46 20.28
C VAL A 81 -3.52 -32.67 19.48
N GLY A 82 -3.43 -32.52 18.16
CA GLY A 82 -3.01 -33.61 17.26
C GLY A 82 -1.54 -34.00 17.43
N ALA A 83 -1.17 -35.15 16.88
CA ALA A 83 0.22 -35.58 16.80
C ALA A 83 1.08 -34.55 16.03
N GLY A 84 2.38 -34.50 16.33
CA GLY A 84 3.31 -33.61 15.63
C GLY A 84 4.64 -33.43 16.36
N LEU A 85 5.50 -32.64 15.72
CA LEU A 85 6.85 -32.32 16.18
C LEU A 85 7.05 -30.81 16.24
N GLY A 86 7.70 -30.34 17.28
CA GLY A 86 8.18 -28.98 17.42
C GLY A 86 9.52 -28.92 18.13
N VAL A 87 10.18 -27.76 18.04
CA VAL A 87 11.44 -27.45 18.71
C VAL A 87 11.25 -26.17 19.50
N THR A 88 11.45 -26.21 20.83
CA THR A 88 11.35 -25.02 21.68
C THR A 88 12.48 -24.02 21.41
N ALA A 89 12.35 -22.79 21.91
CA ALA A 89 13.40 -21.80 21.76
C ALA A 89 14.71 -22.18 22.48
N ALA A 90 14.64 -23.06 23.49
CA ALA A 90 15.80 -23.63 24.18
C ALA A 90 16.48 -24.80 23.41
N GLY A 91 15.90 -25.23 22.30
CA GLY A 91 16.40 -26.31 21.44
C GLY A 91 15.87 -27.71 21.78
N ASN A 92 14.92 -27.83 22.70
CA ASN A 92 14.34 -29.10 23.13
C ASN A 92 13.23 -29.56 22.17
N PHE A 93 13.07 -30.88 22.02
CA PHE A 93 11.99 -31.42 21.20
C PHE A 93 10.66 -31.47 21.96
N VAL A 94 9.59 -31.26 21.21
CA VAL A 94 8.22 -31.54 21.63
C VAL A 94 7.65 -32.51 20.60
N LEU A 95 7.55 -33.79 20.95
CA LEU A 95 7.06 -34.84 20.08
C LEU A 95 5.81 -35.49 20.67
N ALA A 96 4.68 -35.36 19.97
CA ALA A 96 3.45 -36.08 20.28
C ALA A 96 3.20 -37.11 19.17
N SER A 97 3.31 -38.40 19.49
CA SER A 97 3.08 -39.49 18.52
C SER A 97 1.60 -39.77 18.26
N GLY A 98 0.71 -39.25 19.11
CA GLY A 98 -0.73 -39.42 19.02
C GLY A 98 -1.46 -38.16 19.47
N GLU A 99 -2.78 -38.18 19.37
CA GLU A 99 -3.61 -37.08 19.85
C GLU A 99 -3.62 -37.02 21.38
N MET A 100 -3.38 -35.82 21.91
CA MET A 100 -3.50 -35.49 23.33
C MET A 100 -4.86 -34.84 23.59
N GLN A 101 -5.49 -35.21 24.70
CA GLN A 101 -6.76 -34.60 25.13
C GLN A 101 -6.64 -34.20 26.60
N ALA A 102 -7.14 -33.01 26.93
CA ALA A 102 -7.21 -32.53 28.30
C ALA A 102 -8.50 -31.75 28.54
N ALA A 103 -9.10 -31.93 29.72
CA ALA A 103 -10.24 -31.13 30.13
C ALA A 103 -9.78 -29.69 30.37
N ILE A 104 -10.51 -28.71 29.82
CA ILE A 104 -10.16 -27.30 29.98
C ILE A 104 -10.17 -26.90 31.46
N ALA A 105 -11.04 -27.50 32.28
CA ALA A 105 -11.09 -27.27 33.73
C ALA A 105 -9.77 -27.68 34.43
N ASP A 106 -9.18 -28.81 34.06
CA ASP A 106 -7.92 -29.29 34.64
C ASP A 106 -6.74 -28.39 34.24
N LEU A 107 -6.75 -27.90 33.00
CA LEU A 107 -5.77 -26.94 32.52
C LEU A 107 -5.89 -25.58 33.23
N LEU A 108 -7.11 -25.11 33.51
CA LEU A 108 -7.35 -23.86 34.26
C LEU A 108 -6.91 -23.97 35.72
N ALA A 109 -7.09 -25.14 36.34
CA ALA A 109 -6.67 -25.40 37.72
C ALA A 109 -5.15 -25.33 37.93
N THR A 110 -4.37 -25.40 36.84
CA THR A 110 -2.90 -25.34 36.83
C THR A 110 -2.34 -24.18 35.99
N ALA A 111 -3.23 -23.32 35.47
CA ALA A 111 -2.87 -22.21 34.61
C ALA A 111 -2.05 -21.15 35.36
N THR A 112 -0.86 -20.88 34.86
CA THR A 112 0.07 -19.86 35.38
C THR A 112 0.65 -19.06 34.22
N PRO A 113 0.90 -17.75 34.39
CA PRO A 113 1.62 -16.97 33.38
C PRO A 113 2.93 -17.65 32.98
N ALA A 114 3.40 -17.40 31.76
CA ALA A 114 4.71 -17.88 31.34
C ALA A 114 5.81 -17.26 32.24
N PRO A 115 6.83 -18.02 32.66
CA PRO A 115 7.94 -17.47 33.42
C PRO A 115 8.67 -16.41 32.58
N ALA A 116 9.04 -15.28 33.19
CA ALA A 116 9.65 -14.15 32.50
C ALA A 116 11.06 -14.46 31.95
N SER A 117 11.74 -15.48 32.49
CA SER A 117 13.01 -16.02 32.01
C SER A 117 13.20 -17.45 32.51
N GLY A 118 14.10 -18.21 31.89
CA GLY A 118 14.60 -19.46 32.47
C GLY A 118 15.42 -19.15 33.72
N ASN A 119 15.27 -19.95 34.76
CA ASN A 119 16.11 -19.84 35.95
C ASN A 119 17.47 -20.52 35.66
N ALA A 120 18.58 -19.83 35.90
CA ALA A 120 19.92 -20.41 35.81
C ALA A 120 20.24 -21.33 37.00
N ASP A 121 19.48 -21.22 38.10
CA ASP A 121 19.64 -22.06 39.28
C ASP A 121 18.92 -23.40 39.07
N PHE A 122 19.69 -24.48 39.03
CA PHE A 122 19.18 -25.85 39.21
C PHE A 122 18.73 -26.00 40.68
N GLY A 123 17.45 -25.72 40.95
CA GLY A 123 16.80 -26.04 42.22
C GLY A 123 15.88 -27.25 42.10
N ASP A 124 15.67 -27.97 43.20
CA ASP A 124 14.61 -28.97 43.27
C ASP A 124 13.28 -28.32 42.87
N CYS A 125 12.50 -29.03 42.05
CA CYS A 125 11.11 -28.71 41.75
C CYS A 125 10.25 -28.91 43.02
N LEU A 126 10.54 -28.17 44.09
CA LEU A 126 9.66 -28.07 45.24
C LEU A 126 8.32 -27.58 44.70
N GLU A 127 7.30 -28.39 44.94
CA GLU A 127 5.93 -28.25 44.46
C GLU A 127 5.43 -26.81 44.66
N ASN A 128 5.67 -25.95 43.66
CA ASN A 128 5.13 -24.61 43.67
C ASN A 128 3.61 -24.75 43.78
N ALA A 129 3.03 -24.04 44.76
CA ALA A 129 1.60 -24.05 45.02
C ALA A 129 0.82 -23.97 43.70
N LYS A 130 -0.16 -24.86 43.50
CA LYS A 130 -0.96 -24.95 42.26
C LYS A 130 -1.44 -23.55 41.87
N GLY A 131 -0.78 -22.96 40.88
CA GLY A 131 -1.23 -21.70 40.30
C GLY A 131 -2.47 -22.02 39.47
N GLY A 132 -3.63 -21.68 40.01
CA GLY A 132 -4.91 -21.86 39.34
C GLY A 132 -5.55 -20.51 39.08
N VAL A 133 -6.14 -20.36 37.89
CA VAL A 133 -6.92 -19.17 37.56
C VAL A 133 -8.38 -19.42 37.95
N LYS A 134 -8.95 -18.53 38.78
CA LYS A 134 -10.40 -18.50 38.99
C LYS A 134 -11.03 -17.71 37.85
N GLU A 135 -11.92 -18.35 37.10
CA GLU A 135 -12.65 -17.68 36.03
C GLU A 135 -13.51 -16.54 36.58
N SER A 136 -13.52 -15.42 35.87
CA SER A 136 -14.39 -14.28 36.15
C SER A 136 -15.45 -14.14 35.05
N ALA A 137 -16.41 -13.25 35.26
CA ALA A 137 -17.37 -12.88 34.20
C ALA A 137 -16.72 -12.09 33.06
N ALA A 138 -15.49 -11.59 33.24
CA ALA A 138 -14.77 -10.83 32.21
C ALA A 138 -14.14 -11.74 31.15
N LEU A 139 -13.79 -11.13 30.01
CA LEU A 139 -13.04 -11.78 28.93
C LEU A 139 -11.64 -12.19 29.41
N ALA A 140 -11.32 -13.47 29.29
CA ALA A 140 -10.01 -14.04 29.59
C ALA A 140 -9.38 -14.66 28.33
N ILE A 141 -8.09 -14.42 28.12
CA ILE A 141 -7.34 -14.91 26.96
C ILE A 141 -6.19 -15.77 27.47
N TYR A 142 -6.03 -16.95 26.88
CA TYR A 142 -5.01 -17.91 27.22
C TYR A 142 -4.22 -18.32 25.99
N GLU A 143 -2.90 -18.45 26.11
CA GLU A 143 -2.11 -19.20 25.13
C GLU A 143 -2.22 -20.69 25.43
N VAL A 144 -2.50 -21.47 24.40
CA VAL A 144 -2.36 -22.93 24.44
C VAL A 144 -0.91 -23.25 24.15
N THR A 145 -0.22 -23.89 25.10
CA THR A 145 1.22 -24.16 24.98
C THR A 145 1.55 -25.62 25.22
N VAL A 146 2.62 -26.09 24.56
CA VAL A 146 3.20 -27.40 24.75
C VAL A 146 4.70 -27.28 25.04
N GLY A 147 5.17 -27.97 26.07
CA GLY A 147 6.60 -28.01 26.41
C GLY A 147 7.09 -29.44 26.62
N PRO A 148 8.42 -29.65 26.69
CA PRO A 148 9.00 -30.94 27.02
C PRO A 148 8.74 -31.29 28.49
N VAL A 149 8.67 -32.59 28.77
CA VAL A 149 8.73 -33.14 30.13
C VAL A 149 9.46 -34.48 30.07
N GLU A 150 10.26 -34.78 31.09
CA GLU A 150 10.91 -36.09 31.22
C GLU A 150 10.42 -36.80 32.49
N GLY A 151 10.29 -38.12 32.41
CA GLY A 151 9.92 -38.93 33.56
C GLY A 151 10.57 -40.31 33.51
N GLN A 152 10.92 -40.83 34.69
CA GLN A 152 11.38 -42.20 34.84
C GLN A 152 10.19 -43.17 34.85
N CYS A 153 10.33 -44.34 34.22
CA CYS A 153 9.28 -45.36 34.21
C CYS A 153 9.83 -46.79 34.08
N GLY A 154 8.94 -47.77 34.30
CA GLY A 154 9.26 -49.21 34.28
C GLY A 154 9.73 -49.75 35.61
N ASN A 155 9.65 -51.04 35.87
CA ASN A 155 10.18 -51.59 37.12
C ASN A 155 11.12 -52.74 36.77
N GLU A 156 12.39 -52.57 37.05
CA GLU A 156 13.41 -53.60 36.81
C GLU A 156 14.14 -53.95 38.11
N PRO A 157 14.21 -55.24 38.48
CA PRO A 157 14.93 -55.67 39.66
C PRO A 157 16.44 -55.43 39.51
N VAL A 158 17.04 -54.78 40.50
CA VAL A 158 18.48 -54.56 40.57
C VAL A 158 19.12 -55.79 41.22
N PHE A 159 19.89 -56.55 40.46
CA PHE A 159 20.68 -57.67 40.97
C PHE A 159 22.14 -57.25 41.20
N GLY A 160 22.73 -57.68 42.32
CA GLY A 160 24.18 -57.64 42.50
C GLY A 160 24.77 -56.35 43.08
N LYS A 161 24.10 -55.67 44.02
CA LYS A 161 24.82 -54.75 44.91
C LYS A 161 25.90 -55.55 45.67
N LEU A 162 27.16 -55.39 45.27
CA LEU A 162 28.30 -55.97 45.98
C LEU A 162 28.24 -55.48 47.43
N CYS A 163 27.93 -56.38 48.37
CA CYS A 163 27.85 -56.21 49.83
C CYS A 163 26.46 -56.01 50.47
N GLU A 164 25.32 -56.11 49.76
CA GLU A 164 24.00 -56.22 50.41
C GLU A 164 23.51 -57.69 50.44
N SER A 165 22.91 -58.09 51.56
CA SER A 165 22.40 -59.45 51.78
C SER A 165 21.29 -59.80 50.77
N ALA A 166 21.34 -61.04 50.27
CA ALA A 166 20.67 -61.54 49.07
C ALA A 166 19.12 -61.53 49.02
N CYS A 167 18.42 -60.79 49.90
CA CYS A 167 16.96 -60.82 50.01
C CYS A 167 16.26 -59.46 49.88
N VAL A 168 16.96 -58.37 49.54
CA VAL A 168 16.32 -57.08 49.23
C VAL A 168 16.47 -56.79 47.74
N SER A 169 15.45 -57.15 46.95
CA SER A 169 15.38 -56.72 45.55
C SER A 169 14.96 -55.25 45.50
N ASP A 170 15.92 -54.37 45.32
CA ASP A 170 15.69 -52.96 44.99
C ASP A 170 15.16 -52.90 43.55
N SER A 171 14.07 -52.18 43.29
CA SER A 171 13.51 -52.02 41.94
C SER A 171 13.76 -50.59 41.49
N ARG A 172 14.32 -50.42 40.29
CA ARG A 172 14.55 -49.10 39.70
C ARG A 172 13.76 -48.94 38.40
N HIS A 173 13.59 -47.69 38.01
CA HIS A 173 13.01 -47.32 36.72
C HIS A 173 14.12 -47.34 35.65
N PRO A 174 14.13 -48.31 34.73
CA PRO A 174 15.21 -48.44 33.75
C PRO A 174 15.11 -47.43 32.58
N TRP A 175 13.96 -46.77 32.40
CA TRP A 175 13.72 -45.92 31.24
C TRP A 175 13.45 -44.47 31.64
N TRP A 176 14.15 -43.55 30.98
CA TRP A 176 13.71 -42.16 30.85
C TRP A 176 12.79 -42.05 29.63
N ARG A 177 11.63 -41.44 29.81
CA ARG A 177 10.71 -41.12 28.72
C ARG A 177 10.54 -39.63 28.60
N GLU A 178 10.84 -39.15 27.41
CA GLU A 178 10.47 -37.81 26.95
C GLU A 178 8.98 -37.80 26.60
N GLY A 179 8.30 -36.75 27.04
CA GLY A 179 6.89 -36.54 26.84
C GLY A 179 6.59 -35.07 26.60
N VAL A 180 5.29 -34.76 26.51
CA VAL A 180 4.78 -33.42 26.27
C VAL A 180 3.82 -33.04 27.37
N VAL A 181 3.89 -31.78 27.79
CA VAL A 181 2.97 -31.19 28.76
C VAL A 181 2.21 -30.04 28.12
N LEU A 182 0.89 -30.17 28.11
CA LEU A 182 -0.06 -29.18 27.60
C LEU A 182 -0.46 -28.22 28.72
N ARG A 183 -0.43 -26.91 28.46
CA ARG A 183 -0.75 -25.86 29.45
C ARG A 183 -1.58 -24.74 28.85
N LEU A 184 -2.31 -24.04 29.72
CA LEU A 184 -2.89 -22.72 29.43
C LEU A 184 -2.09 -21.64 30.15
N ARG A 185 -1.67 -20.61 29.40
CA ARG A 185 -0.95 -19.45 29.94
C ARG A 185 -1.85 -18.22 29.86
N PRO A 186 -2.35 -17.66 30.98
CA PRO A 186 -3.15 -16.44 30.95
C PRO A 186 -2.30 -15.27 30.46
N ILE A 187 -2.86 -14.48 29.55
CA ILE A 187 -2.22 -13.28 28.99
C ILE A 187 -3.16 -12.08 29.08
N SER A 188 -2.58 -10.88 29.20
CA SER A 188 -3.31 -9.63 29.14
C SER A 188 -3.03 -8.95 27.81
N LEU A 189 -4.09 -8.64 27.06
CA LEU A 189 -3.99 -8.11 25.70
C LEU A 189 -4.83 -6.84 25.55
N LYS A 190 -4.21 -5.78 25.02
CA LYS A 190 -4.94 -4.58 24.63
C LYS A 190 -5.61 -4.84 23.27
N LEU A 191 -6.92 -5.05 23.29
CA LEU A 191 -7.70 -5.20 22.07
C LEU A 191 -7.94 -3.83 21.43
N PRO A 192 -7.95 -3.71 20.09
CA PRO A 192 -8.34 -2.48 19.41
C PRO A 192 -9.69 -1.97 19.94
N PRO A 193 -9.81 -0.65 20.23
CA PRO A 193 -10.99 -0.10 20.88
C PRO A 193 -12.21 -0.24 19.95
N GLY A 194 -13.29 -0.85 20.47
CA GLY A 194 -14.56 -0.98 19.76
C GLY A 194 -15.49 0.24 19.90
N SER A 195 -14.97 1.40 20.30
CA SER A 195 -15.79 2.58 20.63
C SER A 195 -16.12 3.47 19.44
N ALA A 196 -15.30 3.44 18.38
CA ALA A 196 -15.52 4.24 17.18
C ALA A 196 -16.39 3.51 16.14
N PHE A 197 -16.30 2.18 16.07
CA PHE A 197 -17.14 1.32 15.24
C PHE A 197 -17.78 0.23 16.13
N PRO A 198 -19.11 0.02 16.08
CA PRO A 198 -19.78 -0.96 16.94
C PRO A 198 -19.29 -2.37 16.64
N THR A 199 -18.72 -3.03 17.64
CA THR A 199 -18.22 -4.42 17.52
C THR A 199 -19.06 -5.37 18.37
N SER A 200 -19.20 -6.60 17.89
CA SER A 200 -19.95 -7.70 18.53
C SER A 200 -19.08 -8.92 18.77
N SER A 201 -19.65 -9.98 19.34
CA SER A 201 -18.98 -11.28 19.53
C SER A 201 -18.45 -11.90 18.23
N VAL A 202 -19.08 -11.63 17.09
CA VAL A 202 -18.65 -12.10 15.75
C VAL A 202 -17.25 -11.58 15.41
N HIS A 203 -16.91 -10.37 15.88
CA HIS A 203 -15.63 -9.72 15.60
C HIS A 203 -14.53 -10.12 16.61
N LEU A 204 -14.86 -10.88 17.66
CA LEU A 204 -13.95 -11.15 18.77
C LEU A 204 -12.68 -11.88 18.33
N ARG A 205 -12.80 -12.86 17.42
CA ARG A 205 -11.66 -13.63 16.91
C ARG A 205 -10.65 -12.73 16.21
N ASN A 206 -11.11 -11.90 15.27
CA ASN A 206 -10.25 -10.97 14.53
C ASN A 206 -9.64 -9.91 15.45
N ARG A 207 -10.40 -9.38 16.42
CA ARG A 207 -9.90 -8.41 17.42
C ARG A 207 -8.79 -8.99 18.28
N VAL A 208 -8.94 -10.24 18.73
CA VAL A 208 -7.93 -10.94 19.52
C VAL A 208 -6.68 -11.21 18.68
N ALA A 209 -6.85 -11.67 17.43
CA ALA A 209 -5.74 -11.86 16.50
C ALA A 209 -4.97 -10.55 16.27
N SER A 210 -5.68 -9.47 15.90
CA SER A 210 -5.09 -8.13 15.72
C SER A 210 -4.39 -7.62 16.96
N GLY A 211 -5.03 -7.74 18.14
CA GLY A 211 -4.40 -7.37 19.40
C GLY A 211 -3.11 -8.16 19.65
N TYR A 212 -3.12 -9.47 19.37
CA TYR A 212 -1.97 -10.35 19.62
C TYR A 212 -0.81 -10.04 18.66
N PHE A 213 -1.11 -9.79 17.38
CA PHE A 213 -0.14 -9.34 16.38
C PHE A 213 0.30 -7.88 16.56
N ALA A 214 -0.42 -7.07 17.32
CA ALA A 214 0.00 -5.71 17.69
C ALA A 214 0.88 -5.70 18.94
N ALA A 215 0.54 -6.55 19.91
CA ALA A 215 1.31 -6.70 21.14
C ALA A 215 2.59 -7.50 20.94
N GLU A 216 2.61 -8.38 19.93
CA GLU A 216 3.58 -9.47 19.71
C GLU A 216 4.49 -9.75 20.90
N PRO A 217 4.00 -10.53 21.88
CA PRO A 217 4.69 -10.79 23.15
C PRO A 217 6.08 -11.43 23.03
N TRP A 218 6.44 -11.93 21.84
CA TRP A 218 7.63 -12.76 21.58
C TRP A 218 8.71 -12.05 20.78
N LEU A 219 8.44 -10.84 20.28
CA LEU A 219 9.41 -10.07 19.54
C LEU A 219 10.25 -9.23 20.49
N THR A 220 11.56 -9.39 20.34
CA THR A 220 12.55 -8.52 20.97
C THR A 220 12.19 -7.08 20.62
N PRO A 221 12.02 -6.17 21.59
CA PRO A 221 11.60 -4.80 21.31
C PRO A 221 12.49 -4.15 20.25
N SER A 222 11.85 -3.44 19.31
CA SER A 222 12.55 -2.68 18.28
C SER A 222 13.60 -1.76 18.90
N ALA A 223 14.80 -1.77 18.30
CA ALA A 223 15.89 -0.88 18.67
C ALA A 223 15.99 0.34 17.73
N VAL A 224 15.09 0.51 16.76
CA VAL A 224 15.10 1.61 15.76
C VAL A 224 14.57 2.94 16.33
N SER A 225 14.60 3.11 17.65
CA SER A 225 14.33 4.40 18.30
C SER A 225 15.65 5.12 18.56
N ALA A 226 15.63 6.44 18.79
CA ALA A 226 16.84 7.18 19.14
C ALA A 226 17.59 6.57 20.35
N LEU A 227 16.85 6.13 21.38
CA LEU A 227 17.43 5.45 22.55
C LEU A 227 17.99 4.06 22.20
N GLY A 228 17.30 3.31 21.32
CA GLY A 228 17.75 2.00 20.90
C GLY A 228 18.98 2.04 20.00
N LEU A 229 19.09 3.03 19.12
CA LEU A 229 20.25 3.24 18.24
C LEU A 229 21.51 3.66 19.00
N ALA A 230 21.36 4.36 20.13
CA ALA A 230 22.47 4.75 21.00
C ALA A 230 22.89 3.66 22.00
N ASN A 231 22.23 2.50 22.01
CA ASN A 231 22.47 1.41 22.95
C ASN A 231 23.66 0.54 22.50
N GLU A 232 24.43 -0.03 23.44
CA GLU A 232 25.53 -0.96 23.14
C GLU A 232 25.08 -2.31 22.54
N LEU A 233 23.77 -2.58 22.52
CA LEU A 233 23.13 -3.73 21.89
C LEU A 233 23.65 -4.05 20.47
N TRP A 234 24.02 -3.05 19.68
CA TRP A 234 24.52 -3.25 18.31
C TRP A 234 25.93 -3.86 18.26
N CYS A 235 26.65 -3.83 19.38
CA CYS A 235 27.95 -4.46 19.57
C CYS A 235 27.85 -5.88 20.16
N GLU A 236 26.65 -6.29 20.60
CA GLU A 236 26.39 -7.60 21.21
C GLU A 236 25.86 -8.61 20.16
N PRO A 237 26.21 -9.91 20.28
CA PRO A 237 25.67 -10.94 19.41
C PRO A 237 24.17 -11.17 19.66
N ALA A 238 23.52 -11.90 18.76
CA ALA A 238 22.11 -12.26 18.91
C ALA A 238 21.88 -13.09 20.20
N GLY A 239 20.95 -12.65 21.03
CA GLY A 239 20.52 -13.38 22.22
C GLY A 239 19.61 -14.56 21.89
N LEU A 240 19.59 -15.57 22.77
CA LEU A 240 18.65 -16.69 22.68
C LEU A 240 17.27 -16.30 23.20
N TYR A 241 16.22 -16.80 22.56
CA TYR A 241 14.86 -16.73 23.09
C TYR A 241 14.71 -17.71 24.28
N GLY A 242 14.31 -17.21 25.44
CA GLY A 242 14.37 -17.96 26.71
C GLY A 242 13.20 -18.88 27.03
N ARG A 243 12.25 -19.11 26.11
CA ARG A 243 11.02 -19.87 26.40
C ARG A 243 11.15 -21.35 26.02
N ASP A 244 11.08 -22.24 27.00
CA ASP A 244 11.11 -23.70 26.78
C ASP A 244 9.71 -24.31 26.55
N GLU A 245 8.87 -23.63 25.76
CA GLU A 245 7.55 -24.12 25.34
C GLU A 245 7.14 -23.47 24.02
N LEU A 246 6.26 -24.13 23.28
CA LEU A 246 5.70 -23.69 22.02
C LEU A 246 4.25 -23.24 22.19
N VAL A 247 3.90 -22.09 21.62
CA VAL A 247 2.52 -21.65 21.51
C VAL A 247 1.88 -22.32 20.29
N LEU A 248 0.73 -22.95 20.51
CA LEU A 248 -0.06 -23.62 19.46
C LEU A 248 -1.26 -22.79 19.00
N GLY A 249 -1.70 -21.82 19.80
CA GLY A 249 -2.84 -20.95 19.48
C GLY A 249 -3.39 -20.25 20.71
N LEU A 250 -4.54 -19.60 20.55
CA LEU A 250 -5.20 -18.81 21.57
C LEU A 250 -6.57 -19.38 21.91
N LEU A 251 -6.89 -19.41 23.19
CA LEU A 251 -8.20 -19.74 23.73
C LEU A 251 -8.79 -18.52 24.43
N VAL A 252 -9.96 -18.09 24.00
CA VAL A 252 -10.70 -16.97 24.59
C VAL A 252 -11.94 -17.50 25.30
N ARG A 253 -12.08 -17.13 26.56
CA ARG A 253 -13.19 -17.53 27.41
C ARG A 253 -13.85 -16.32 28.05
N GLU A 254 -15.15 -16.40 28.24
CA GLU A 254 -15.94 -15.35 28.90
C GLU A 254 -17.06 -16.02 29.67
N ALA A 255 -17.22 -15.68 30.95
CA ALA A 255 -18.23 -16.24 31.84
C ALA A 255 -18.30 -17.78 31.81
N GLY A 256 -17.13 -18.44 31.73
CA GLY A 256 -17.02 -19.90 31.71
C GLY A 256 -17.30 -20.59 30.36
N VAL A 257 -17.58 -19.81 29.30
CA VAL A 257 -17.87 -20.32 27.96
C VAL A 257 -16.66 -20.14 27.04
N ASN A 258 -16.34 -21.17 26.24
CA ASN A 258 -15.38 -21.07 25.14
C ASN A 258 -15.95 -20.16 24.05
N ARG A 259 -15.36 -18.97 23.87
CA ARG A 259 -15.81 -18.00 22.86
C ARG A 259 -15.08 -18.16 21.55
N VAL A 260 -13.75 -18.30 21.60
CA VAL A 260 -12.89 -18.38 20.42
C VAL A 260 -11.76 -19.37 20.67
N LEU A 261 -11.47 -20.18 19.65
CA LEU A 261 -10.21 -20.92 19.51
C LEU A 261 -9.56 -20.44 18.21
N ASP A 262 -8.37 -19.84 18.31
CA ASP A 262 -7.61 -19.41 17.14
C ASP A 262 -6.28 -20.16 17.06
N ALA A 263 -6.13 -20.98 16.02
CA ALA A 263 -4.98 -21.88 15.87
C ALA A 263 -3.72 -21.21 15.30
N TRP A 264 -3.81 -19.97 14.82
CA TRP A 264 -2.73 -19.35 14.04
C TRP A 264 -2.11 -18.12 14.71
N SER A 265 -2.87 -17.32 15.44
CA SER A 265 -2.39 -16.05 16.01
C SER A 265 -1.13 -16.24 16.88
N GLY A 266 -1.15 -17.24 17.75
CA GLY A 266 -0.01 -17.60 18.61
C GLY A 266 1.00 -18.57 17.98
N ARG A 267 0.59 -19.37 17.00
CA ARG A 267 1.42 -20.43 16.42
C ARG A 267 2.60 -19.86 15.64
N ARG A 268 3.77 -20.44 15.81
CA ARG A 268 4.96 -20.14 15.00
C ARG A 268 5.52 -21.43 14.44
N GLU A 269 5.56 -21.53 13.12
CA GLU A 269 6.23 -22.62 12.45
C GLU A 269 7.73 -22.37 12.38
N ARG A 270 8.51 -23.45 12.34
CA ARG A 270 9.97 -23.38 12.28
C ARG A 270 10.41 -22.97 10.87
N MET A 271 10.64 -21.68 10.66
CA MET A 271 10.98 -21.12 9.34
C MET A 271 12.30 -20.32 9.32
N ASP A 272 12.68 -19.71 10.45
CA ASP A 272 13.86 -18.85 10.56
C ASP A 272 14.82 -19.36 11.64
N THR A 273 16.11 -19.04 11.50
CA THR A 273 17.12 -19.29 12.53
C THR A 273 16.96 -18.30 13.69
N GLN A 274 17.47 -18.67 14.87
CA GLN A 274 17.42 -17.84 16.09
C GLN A 274 17.96 -16.42 15.84
N ALA A 275 19.15 -16.31 15.26
CA ALA A 275 19.81 -15.01 15.01
C ALA A 275 19.04 -14.15 14.01
N ARG A 276 18.46 -14.76 12.96
CA ARG A 276 17.65 -14.03 11.97
C ARG A 276 16.40 -13.44 12.62
N GLY A 277 15.64 -14.25 13.37
CA GLY A 277 14.44 -13.78 14.07
C GLY A 277 14.75 -12.69 15.09
N TYR A 278 15.86 -12.83 15.84
CA TYR A 278 16.33 -11.85 16.81
C TYR A 278 16.56 -10.47 16.17
N TRP A 279 17.35 -10.41 15.10
CA TRP A 279 17.68 -9.15 14.43
C TRP A 279 16.53 -8.57 13.63
N GLN A 280 15.68 -9.42 13.04
CA GLN A 280 14.45 -8.97 12.38
C GLN A 280 13.61 -8.12 13.35
N GLY A 281 13.37 -8.61 14.58
CA GLY A 281 12.64 -7.84 15.58
C GLY A 281 13.31 -6.53 15.98
N ARG A 282 14.63 -6.55 16.19
CA ARG A 282 15.39 -5.34 16.56
C ARG A 282 15.36 -4.26 15.47
N MET A 283 15.31 -4.66 14.20
CA MET A 283 15.34 -3.77 13.04
C MET A 283 13.95 -3.43 12.47
N GLN A 284 12.86 -3.69 13.22
CA GLN A 284 11.47 -3.52 12.73
C GLN A 284 11.13 -4.33 11.47
N MET A 285 11.89 -5.38 11.17
CA MET A 285 11.53 -6.33 10.12
C MET A 285 10.61 -7.37 10.74
N ARG A 286 9.38 -7.50 10.25
CA ARG A 286 8.48 -8.57 10.69
C ARG A 286 9.09 -9.94 10.34
N PRO A 287 9.27 -10.87 11.30
CA PRO A 287 9.74 -12.23 10.99
C PRO A 287 8.82 -12.98 10.04
N TRP A 288 9.38 -13.92 9.25
CA TRP A 288 8.59 -14.61 8.22
C TRP A 288 7.51 -15.50 8.84
N ASN A 289 7.85 -16.22 9.90
CA ASN A 289 6.90 -17.08 10.64
C ASN A 289 5.72 -16.30 11.24
N VAL A 290 5.91 -15.03 11.62
CA VAL A 290 4.85 -14.11 12.06
C VAL A 290 3.96 -13.74 10.89
N PHE A 291 4.57 -13.29 9.79
CA PHE A 291 3.83 -12.83 8.62
C PHE A 291 2.94 -13.96 8.05
N VAL A 292 3.50 -15.16 7.87
CA VAL A 292 2.74 -16.33 7.42
C VAL A 292 1.62 -16.68 8.41
N ALA A 293 1.86 -16.59 9.72
CA ALA A 293 0.80 -16.82 10.72
C ALA A 293 -0.37 -15.82 10.59
N GLN A 294 -0.10 -14.56 10.24
CA GLN A 294 -1.17 -13.57 9.97
C GLN A 294 -2.00 -13.95 8.74
N VAL A 295 -1.34 -14.36 7.65
CA VAL A 295 -2.02 -14.80 6.42
C VAL A 295 -2.86 -16.04 6.70
N LEU A 296 -2.31 -17.04 7.39
CA LEU A 296 -3.03 -18.29 7.70
C LEU A 296 -4.15 -18.08 8.71
N GLN A 297 -4.00 -17.17 9.67
CA GLN A 297 -5.08 -16.76 10.57
C GLN A 297 -6.25 -16.19 9.77
N PHE A 298 -5.97 -15.28 8.85
CA PHE A 298 -6.97 -14.69 7.97
C PHE A 298 -7.64 -15.75 7.10
N GLN A 299 -6.88 -16.59 6.40
CA GLN A 299 -7.43 -17.64 5.52
C GLN A 299 -8.28 -18.65 6.28
N CYS A 300 -7.87 -19.04 7.49
CA CYS A 300 -8.62 -19.96 8.34
C CYS A 300 -9.93 -19.33 8.86
N GLN A 301 -9.96 -18.03 9.12
CA GLN A 301 -11.20 -17.34 9.45
C GLN A 301 -12.09 -17.19 8.20
N LEU A 302 -11.49 -16.88 7.04
CA LEU A 302 -12.18 -16.69 5.77
C LEU A 302 -12.82 -17.98 5.25
N SER A 303 -12.15 -19.13 5.41
CA SER A 303 -12.66 -20.42 4.96
C SER A 303 -13.96 -20.84 5.66
N GLY A 304 -14.27 -20.27 6.83
CA GLY A 304 -15.54 -20.50 7.52
C GLY A 304 -16.70 -19.66 6.97
N VAL A 305 -16.44 -18.73 6.06
CA VAL A 305 -17.38 -17.71 5.56
C VAL A 305 -17.86 -18.01 4.12
N PHE A 306 -17.02 -18.67 3.32
CA PHE A 306 -17.29 -18.99 1.92
C PHE A 306 -17.58 -20.49 1.73
N ASP A 307 -18.53 -20.83 0.86
CA ASP A 307 -18.71 -22.22 0.43
C ASP A 307 -17.64 -22.60 -0.60
N ALA A 308 -16.96 -23.73 -0.34
CA ALA A 308 -15.97 -24.30 -1.25
C ALA A 308 -16.63 -24.60 -2.61
N GLY A 309 -16.32 -23.77 -3.62
CA GLY A 309 -16.76 -23.94 -5.00
C GLY A 309 -17.72 -22.87 -5.55
N SER A 310 -18.27 -21.98 -4.71
CA SER A 310 -19.18 -20.92 -5.20
C SER A 310 -18.59 -19.51 -5.19
N GLY A 311 -17.55 -19.26 -4.38
CA GLY A 311 -17.00 -17.90 -4.18
C GLY A 311 -18.00 -16.93 -3.53
N VAL A 312 -19.16 -17.43 -3.09
CA VAL A 312 -20.22 -16.65 -2.47
C VAL A 312 -20.10 -16.77 -0.95
N ILE A 313 -20.01 -15.62 -0.28
CA ILE A 313 -20.14 -15.53 1.18
C ILE A 313 -21.56 -15.95 1.53
N LYS A 314 -21.71 -16.95 2.41
CA LYS A 314 -23.01 -17.17 3.07
C LYS A 314 -23.26 -15.96 3.97
N PRO A 315 -24.32 -15.15 3.73
CA PRO A 315 -24.80 -14.26 4.77
C PRO A 315 -25.02 -15.09 6.04
N ALA A 316 -24.77 -14.52 7.22
CA ALA A 316 -25.23 -15.13 8.47
C ALA A 316 -26.71 -15.50 8.29
N ASP A 317 -27.13 -16.69 8.71
CA ASP A 317 -28.42 -17.35 8.42
C ASP A 317 -29.68 -16.43 8.51
N ASP A 318 -29.85 -15.56 7.51
CA ASP A 318 -31.04 -14.74 7.29
C ASP A 318 -32.17 -15.62 6.76
N CYS A 319 -31.93 -16.91 6.49
CA CYS A 319 -32.98 -17.83 6.08
C CYS A 319 -34.09 -17.98 7.14
N ALA A 320 -33.79 -17.81 8.43
CA ALA A 320 -34.82 -17.84 9.47
C ALA A 320 -35.64 -16.56 9.51
N GLU A 321 -34.99 -15.39 9.42
CA GLU A 321 -35.66 -14.08 9.33
C GLU A 321 -36.41 -13.90 8.02
N LEU A 322 -35.82 -14.30 6.88
CA LEU A 322 -36.47 -14.32 5.56
C LEU A 322 -37.65 -15.29 5.54
N ARG A 323 -37.54 -16.48 6.14
CA ARG A 323 -38.70 -17.39 6.27
C ARG A 323 -39.79 -16.78 7.13
N GLN A 324 -39.44 -16.14 8.25
CA GLN A 324 -40.41 -15.42 9.09
C GLN A 324 -41.05 -14.24 8.35
N LEU A 325 -40.26 -13.51 7.55
CA LEU A 325 -40.74 -12.41 6.73
C LEU A 325 -41.69 -12.93 5.65
N LEU A 326 -41.31 -13.98 4.92
CA LEU A 326 -42.16 -14.65 3.92
C LEU A 326 -43.43 -15.25 4.52
N ASP A 327 -43.35 -15.88 5.70
CA ASP A 327 -44.54 -16.40 6.39
C ASP A 327 -45.45 -15.26 6.86
N LYS A 328 -44.88 -14.15 7.34
CA LYS A 328 -45.63 -12.95 7.71
C LYS A 328 -46.31 -12.33 6.48
N THR A 329 -45.61 -12.21 5.35
CA THR A 329 -46.18 -11.72 4.08
C THR A 329 -47.26 -12.66 3.56
N ARG A 330 -47.09 -13.98 3.68
CA ARG A 330 -48.12 -14.98 3.32
C ARG A 330 -49.38 -14.80 4.17
N GLN A 331 -49.23 -14.65 5.49
CA GLN A 331 -50.36 -14.42 6.40
C GLN A 331 -51.09 -13.11 6.11
N GLU A 332 -50.33 -12.05 5.78
CA GLU A 332 -50.89 -10.76 5.37
C GLU A 332 -51.66 -10.87 4.05
N LEU A 333 -51.15 -11.62 3.06
CA LEU A 333 -51.84 -11.93 1.80
C LEU A 333 -53.12 -12.74 1.99
N GLU A 334 -53.08 -13.78 2.83
CA GLU A 334 -54.27 -14.60 3.15
C GLU A 334 -55.35 -13.75 3.86
N ALA A 335 -54.95 -12.86 4.77
CA ALA A 335 -55.87 -11.93 5.42
C ALA A 335 -56.48 -10.91 4.44
N LEU A 336 -55.68 -10.42 3.49
CA LEU A 336 -56.13 -9.51 2.43
C LEU A 336 -57.09 -10.19 1.46
N GLN A 337 -56.80 -11.43 1.05
CA GLN A 337 -57.64 -12.21 0.14
C GLN A 337 -58.99 -12.55 0.79
N LYS A 338 -58.99 -12.89 2.08
CA LYS A 338 -60.21 -13.12 2.86
C LYS A 338 -61.06 -11.86 3.01
N LYS A 339 -60.44 -10.71 3.30
CA LYS A 339 -61.14 -9.42 3.31
C LYS A 339 -61.69 -9.06 1.93
N TYR A 340 -60.95 -9.33 0.87
CA TYR A 340 -61.41 -9.07 -0.50
C TYR A 340 -62.58 -9.98 -0.89
N SER A 341 -62.58 -11.25 -0.48
CA SER A 341 -63.73 -12.14 -0.69
C SER A 341 -64.95 -11.70 0.11
N GLU A 342 -64.77 -11.30 1.37
CA GLU A 342 -65.86 -10.80 2.22
C GLU A 342 -66.44 -9.47 1.70
N SER A 343 -65.58 -8.56 1.21
CA SER A 343 -66.00 -7.32 0.54
C SER A 343 -66.66 -7.59 -0.81
N ALA A 344 -66.14 -8.53 -1.61
CA ALA A 344 -66.75 -8.92 -2.88
C ALA A 344 -68.12 -9.60 -2.69
N GLU A 345 -68.28 -10.45 -1.66
CA GLU A 345 -69.56 -11.03 -1.27
C GLU A 345 -70.55 -9.95 -0.78
N LYS A 346 -70.08 -8.94 -0.04
CA LYS A 346 -70.90 -7.77 0.34
C LYS A 346 -71.32 -6.94 -0.87
N ILE A 347 -70.41 -6.73 -1.82
CA ILE A 347 -70.71 -6.02 -3.06
C ILE A 347 -71.76 -6.81 -3.86
N ILE A 348 -71.55 -8.11 -4.08
CA ILE A 348 -72.48 -8.97 -4.82
C ILE A 348 -73.84 -9.07 -4.13
N SER A 349 -73.88 -9.16 -2.80
CA SER A 349 -75.14 -9.17 -2.03
C SER A 349 -75.83 -7.81 -1.95
N SER A 350 -75.10 -6.69 -2.10
CA SER A 350 -75.65 -5.34 -2.21
C SER A 350 -76.21 -4.99 -3.60
N PHE A 351 -75.92 -5.80 -4.62
CA PHE A 351 -76.42 -5.64 -6.00
C PHE A 351 -77.70 -6.44 -6.31
N GLY A 352 -78.55 -6.69 -5.31
CA GLY A 352 -79.92 -7.18 -5.51
C GLY A 352 -80.89 -6.07 -5.94
N GLU A 353 -81.51 -6.23 -7.12
CA GLU A 353 -82.60 -5.45 -7.73
C GLU A 353 -82.62 -3.91 -7.46
N LYS A 354 -81.72 -3.19 -8.18
CA LYS A 354 -81.61 -1.73 -8.42
C LYS A 354 -80.55 -1.00 -7.56
N PRO A 355 -79.43 -0.55 -8.17
CA PRO A 355 -78.34 0.07 -7.43
C PRO A 355 -78.66 1.52 -7.02
N ASN A 356 -78.56 1.82 -5.73
CA ASN A 356 -78.62 3.19 -5.22
C ASN A 356 -77.24 3.86 -5.33
N LYS A 357 -77.20 5.13 -5.75
CA LYS A 357 -75.97 5.91 -6.06
C LYS A 357 -74.99 5.96 -4.87
N LYS A 358 -75.50 5.84 -3.64
CA LYS A 358 -74.73 5.80 -2.40
C LYS A 358 -73.92 4.49 -2.22
N ALA A 359 -74.51 3.35 -2.57
CA ALA A 359 -73.85 2.04 -2.46
C ALA A 359 -72.70 1.87 -3.48
N ALA A 360 -72.86 2.45 -4.67
CA ALA A 360 -71.80 2.48 -5.68
C ALA A 360 -70.59 3.36 -5.26
N GLN A 361 -70.84 4.43 -4.50
CA GLN A 361 -69.77 5.29 -3.96
C GLN A 361 -69.06 4.65 -2.76
N GLU A 362 -69.76 3.91 -1.90
CA GLU A 362 -69.17 3.16 -0.80
C GLU A 362 -68.29 2.00 -1.31
N ALA A 363 -68.75 1.24 -2.31
CA ALA A 363 -67.95 0.19 -2.96
C ALA A 363 -66.72 0.76 -3.70
N ALA A 364 -66.84 1.94 -4.33
CA ALA A 364 -65.71 2.62 -4.95
C ALA A 364 -64.70 3.16 -3.91
N GLY A 365 -65.17 3.55 -2.72
CA GLY A 365 -64.33 3.96 -1.60
C GLY A 365 -63.52 2.79 -1.02
N GLU A 366 -64.16 1.65 -0.78
CA GLU A 366 -63.49 0.44 -0.27
C GLU A 366 -62.47 -0.13 -1.26
N ALA A 367 -62.79 -0.15 -2.57
CA ALA A 367 -61.85 -0.58 -3.60
C ALA A 367 -60.61 0.34 -3.69
N LYS A 368 -60.77 1.63 -3.43
CA LYS A 368 -59.66 2.60 -3.44
C LYS A 368 -58.72 2.43 -2.24
N ILE A 369 -59.27 2.09 -1.07
CA ILE A 369 -58.49 1.78 0.14
C ILE A 369 -57.70 0.47 -0.05
N ALA A 370 -58.35 -0.57 -0.60
CA ALA A 370 -57.68 -1.84 -0.90
C ALA A 370 -56.54 -1.67 -1.94
N TYR A 371 -56.71 -0.78 -2.92
CA TYR A 371 -55.66 -0.47 -3.90
C TYR A 371 -54.49 0.32 -3.28
N ALA A 372 -54.76 1.21 -2.33
CA ALA A 372 -53.71 1.95 -1.61
C ALA A 372 -52.88 1.02 -0.70
N GLU A 373 -53.52 0.06 -0.03
CA GLU A 373 -52.82 -0.94 0.80
C GLU A 373 -52.00 -1.93 -0.04
N LEU A 374 -52.50 -2.36 -1.21
CA LEU A 374 -51.74 -3.15 -2.18
C LEU A 374 -50.53 -2.38 -2.73
N TYR A 375 -50.67 -1.07 -2.96
CA TYR A 375 -49.56 -0.21 -3.41
C TYR A 375 -48.50 -0.03 -2.30
N GLU A 376 -48.92 0.10 -1.04
CA GLU A 376 -48.00 0.18 0.10
C GLU A 376 -47.26 -1.15 0.34
N LEU A 377 -47.94 -2.29 0.19
CA LEU A 377 -47.34 -3.62 0.25
C LEU A 377 -46.38 -3.88 -0.91
N SER A 378 -46.75 -3.46 -2.12
CA SER A 378 -45.88 -3.47 -3.31
C SER A 378 -44.62 -2.63 -3.08
N ASN A 379 -44.74 -1.46 -2.46
CA ASN A 379 -43.59 -0.62 -2.12
C ASN A 379 -42.72 -1.23 -1.01
N LYS A 380 -43.29 -1.92 -0.02
CA LYS A 380 -42.53 -2.66 1.02
C LYS A 380 -41.78 -3.86 0.44
N LEU A 381 -42.38 -4.57 -0.53
CA LEU A 381 -41.75 -5.67 -1.27
C LEU A 381 -40.66 -5.17 -2.25
N ALA A 382 -40.90 -4.04 -2.91
CA ALA A 382 -39.91 -3.37 -3.75
C ALA A 382 -38.71 -2.85 -2.92
N ALA A 383 -38.95 -2.35 -1.71
CA ALA A 383 -37.88 -1.97 -0.77
C ALA A 383 -37.09 -3.18 -0.23
N ALA A 384 -37.67 -4.39 -0.27
CA ALA A 384 -37.03 -5.63 0.17
C ALA A 384 -36.21 -6.35 -0.92
N ASN A 385 -36.16 -5.83 -2.16
CA ASN A 385 -35.34 -6.36 -3.27
C ASN A 385 -35.46 -7.89 -3.54
N LEU A 386 -36.59 -8.51 -3.19
CA LEU A 386 -36.85 -9.93 -3.43
C LEU A 386 -37.46 -10.12 -4.82
N GLY A 387 -36.66 -10.54 -5.82
CA GLY A 387 -37.19 -10.99 -7.11
C GLY A 387 -36.44 -10.60 -8.39
N GLN A 388 -35.34 -9.84 -8.29
CA GLN A 388 -34.31 -9.85 -9.32
C GLN A 388 -33.11 -10.63 -8.76
N GLY A 389 -32.18 -11.12 -9.56
CA GLY A 389 -30.92 -11.71 -9.08
C GLY A 389 -30.02 -10.65 -8.43
N VAL A 390 -30.54 -9.96 -7.43
CA VAL A 390 -29.94 -8.81 -6.75
C VAL A 390 -28.87 -9.34 -5.83
N LEU A 391 -27.68 -8.75 -5.91
CA LEU A 391 -26.63 -8.88 -4.92
C LEU A 391 -26.77 -7.71 -3.92
N PRO A 392 -27.31 -7.89 -2.70
CA PRO A 392 -27.19 -6.87 -1.66
C PRO A 392 -26.52 -7.40 -0.38
N ALA A 393 -25.35 -6.83 -0.05
CA ALA A 393 -24.91 -6.34 1.25
C ALA A 393 -23.49 -5.79 1.08
N GLN A 394 -23.29 -4.47 1.19
CA GLN A 394 -21.94 -3.89 1.30
C GLN A 394 -21.33 -4.30 2.65
N ARG A 395 -19.99 -4.25 2.75
CA ARG A 395 -19.22 -4.56 3.98
C ARG A 395 -19.23 -6.04 4.38
N MET A 396 -19.19 -6.95 3.40
CA MET A 396 -19.32 -8.39 3.70
C MET A 396 -18.23 -8.92 4.64
N LEU A 397 -16.98 -8.46 4.50
CA LEU A 397 -15.88 -8.84 5.39
C LEU A 397 -16.13 -8.35 6.83
N ILE A 398 -16.63 -7.13 6.99
CA ILE A 398 -16.98 -6.60 8.31
C ILE A 398 -18.07 -7.44 8.95
N ASN A 399 -19.15 -7.72 8.21
CA ASN A 399 -20.25 -8.55 8.70
C ASN A 399 -19.81 -10.00 9.01
N ALA A 400 -18.80 -10.51 8.32
CA ALA A 400 -18.17 -11.80 8.58
C ALA A 400 -17.20 -11.80 9.78
N GLY A 401 -17.04 -10.67 10.47
CA GLY A 401 -16.24 -10.55 11.69
C GLY A 401 -14.82 -10.03 11.50
N PHE A 402 -14.50 -9.41 10.34
CA PHE A 402 -13.21 -8.77 10.09
C PHE A 402 -13.29 -7.28 10.33
N ILE A 403 -12.51 -6.75 11.28
CA ILE A 403 -12.31 -5.30 11.44
C ILE A 403 -10.96 -4.85 10.85
N GLU A 404 -9.99 -5.76 10.81
CA GLU A 404 -8.67 -5.57 10.25
C GLU A 404 -8.25 -6.82 9.49
N LEU A 405 -7.57 -6.62 8.37
CA LEU A 405 -6.99 -7.68 7.55
C LEU A 405 -5.47 -7.74 7.77
N PRO A 406 -4.82 -8.89 7.53
CA PRO A 406 -3.37 -8.93 7.42
C PRO A 406 -2.86 -7.96 6.33
N PRO A 407 -1.56 -7.65 6.32
CA PRO A 407 -0.98 -6.78 5.28
C PRO A 407 -1.15 -7.33 3.86
N ALA A 408 -1.27 -8.65 3.72
CA ALA A 408 -1.60 -9.32 2.47
C ALA A 408 -2.39 -10.61 2.75
N GLY A 409 -3.13 -11.06 1.74
CA GLY A 409 -3.91 -12.29 1.77
C GLY A 409 -4.53 -12.57 0.42
N TYR A 410 -5.16 -13.73 0.31
CA TYR A 410 -5.88 -14.16 -0.89
C TYR A 410 -7.38 -14.05 -0.63
N LEU A 411 -8.11 -13.54 -1.61
CA LEU A 411 -9.56 -13.45 -1.58
C LEU A 411 -10.14 -14.33 -2.69
N PRO A 412 -11.19 -15.13 -2.40
CA PRO A 412 -11.91 -15.85 -3.42
C PRO A 412 -12.74 -14.85 -4.24
N VAL A 413 -12.62 -14.92 -5.57
CA VAL A 413 -13.47 -14.17 -6.51
C VAL A 413 -14.03 -15.13 -7.55
N SER A 414 -15.25 -14.87 -8.02
CA SER A 414 -15.89 -15.70 -9.04
C SER A 414 -15.59 -15.15 -10.43
N ALA A 415 -14.86 -15.93 -11.24
CA ALA A 415 -14.68 -15.62 -12.65
C ALA A 415 -16.03 -15.75 -13.38
N GLY A 416 -16.49 -14.69 -14.04
CA GLY A 416 -17.80 -14.69 -14.69
C GLY A 416 -18.19 -13.35 -15.29
N LYS A 417 -19.50 -13.12 -15.43
CA LYS A 417 -20.05 -11.90 -16.05
C LYS A 417 -20.03 -10.66 -15.14
N VAL A 418 -19.82 -10.84 -13.84
CA VAL A 418 -19.78 -9.74 -12.87
C VAL A 418 -18.34 -9.25 -12.75
N ALA A 419 -18.14 -7.94 -12.96
CA ALA A 419 -16.84 -7.30 -12.84
C ALA A 419 -16.22 -7.54 -11.45
N ILE A 420 -14.90 -7.75 -11.40
CA ILE A 420 -14.19 -8.05 -10.14
C ILE A 420 -14.31 -6.87 -9.18
N GLU A 421 -14.34 -5.66 -9.71
CA GLU A 421 -14.50 -4.40 -9.00
C GLU A 421 -15.82 -4.35 -8.22
N GLU A 422 -16.90 -4.84 -8.82
CA GLU A 422 -18.22 -4.91 -8.18
C GLU A 422 -18.24 -5.97 -7.07
N GLN A 423 -17.52 -7.09 -7.25
CA GLN A 423 -17.40 -8.12 -6.22
C GLN A 423 -16.58 -7.62 -5.03
N LEU A 424 -15.41 -7.03 -5.26
CA LEU A 424 -14.49 -6.61 -4.22
C LEU A 424 -14.97 -5.35 -3.47
N SER A 425 -15.56 -4.38 -4.17
CA SER A 425 -16.17 -3.20 -3.51
C SER A 425 -17.26 -3.60 -2.49
N ARG A 426 -18.02 -4.67 -2.76
CA ARG A 426 -18.99 -5.23 -1.80
C ARG A 426 -18.31 -5.91 -0.60
N MET A 427 -17.25 -6.68 -0.87
CA MET A 427 -16.51 -7.39 0.19
C MET A 427 -15.89 -6.42 1.19
N PHE A 428 -15.17 -5.40 0.71
CA PHE A 428 -14.47 -4.43 1.55
C PHE A 428 -15.41 -3.35 2.11
N GLY A 429 -16.36 -2.85 1.31
CA GLY A 429 -17.21 -1.71 1.66
C GLY A 429 -16.56 -0.36 1.38
N GLU A 430 -17.19 0.70 1.87
CA GLU A 430 -16.87 2.10 1.56
C GLU A 430 -15.72 2.71 2.36
N GLY A 431 -15.22 2.00 3.39
CA GLY A 431 -14.10 2.47 4.22
C GLY A 431 -12.73 2.34 3.56
N VAL A 432 -12.68 1.77 2.35
CA VAL A 432 -11.46 1.33 1.68
C VAL A 432 -11.49 1.79 0.22
N ALA A 433 -10.36 2.31 -0.26
CA ALA A 433 -10.13 2.61 -1.67
C ALA A 433 -9.33 1.47 -2.30
N LEU A 434 -9.91 0.82 -3.32
CA LEU A 434 -9.32 -0.34 -3.98
C LEU A 434 -8.62 0.07 -5.27
N HIS A 435 -7.35 -0.32 -5.41
CA HIS A 435 -6.53 -0.14 -6.62
C HIS A 435 -6.26 -1.49 -7.26
N TYR A 436 -6.52 -1.64 -8.55
CA TYR A 436 -6.50 -2.94 -9.23
C TYR A 436 -5.30 -3.03 -10.18
N HIS A 437 -4.56 -4.12 -10.05
CA HIS A 437 -3.38 -4.41 -10.86
C HIS A 437 -3.52 -5.79 -11.50
N ALA A 438 -3.50 -5.85 -12.83
CA ALA A 438 -3.37 -7.11 -13.55
C ALA A 438 -1.88 -7.49 -13.58
N VAL A 439 -1.54 -8.64 -13.00
CA VAL A 439 -0.16 -9.13 -12.90
C VAL A 439 -0.06 -10.57 -13.38
N ARG A 440 1.15 -11.01 -13.72
CA ARG A 440 1.37 -12.42 -14.07
C ARG A 440 1.25 -13.29 -12.82
N ALA A 441 0.72 -14.50 -12.97
CA ALA A 441 0.52 -15.40 -11.83
C ALA A 441 1.81 -15.71 -11.04
N ASP A 442 2.99 -15.72 -11.69
CA ASP A 442 4.29 -15.98 -11.05
C ASP A 442 4.79 -14.81 -10.18
N GLU A 443 4.33 -13.58 -10.45
CA GLU A 443 4.72 -12.36 -9.72
C GLU A 443 4.09 -12.28 -8.33
N ILE A 444 2.93 -12.93 -8.12
CA ILE A 444 2.16 -12.90 -6.87
C ILE A 444 3.02 -13.32 -5.65
N ALA A 445 3.93 -14.29 -5.82
CA ALA A 445 4.80 -14.73 -4.75
C ALA A 445 5.78 -13.64 -4.28
N HIS A 446 6.24 -12.80 -5.21
CA HIS A 446 7.15 -11.69 -4.89
C HIS A 446 6.41 -10.56 -4.19
N LEU A 447 5.24 -10.19 -4.71
CA LEU A 447 4.37 -9.17 -4.10
C LEU A 447 3.93 -9.56 -2.67
N LEU A 448 3.64 -10.85 -2.44
CA LEU A 448 3.35 -11.35 -1.09
C LEU A 448 4.55 -11.16 -0.14
N ALA A 449 5.77 -11.38 -0.63
CA ALA A 449 6.98 -11.19 0.17
C ALA A 449 7.25 -9.70 0.45
N GLU A 450 7.01 -8.81 -0.52
CA GLU A 450 7.14 -7.35 -0.33
C GLU A 450 6.16 -6.82 0.73
N ALA A 451 4.94 -7.38 0.78
CA ALA A 451 3.95 -7.03 1.78
C ALA A 451 4.31 -7.47 3.22
N GLN A 452 5.38 -8.26 3.41
CA GLN A 452 5.80 -8.80 4.71
C GLN A 452 5.92 -7.74 5.80
N HIS A 453 6.33 -6.52 5.44
CA HIS A 453 6.62 -5.45 6.40
C HIS A 453 5.53 -4.37 6.48
N LEU A 454 4.50 -4.46 5.64
CA LEU A 454 3.38 -3.52 5.65
C LEU A 454 2.54 -3.66 6.93
N GLN A 455 1.77 -2.63 7.27
CA GLN A 455 0.84 -2.69 8.40
C GLN A 455 -0.41 -3.50 8.06
N ARG A 456 -1.15 -3.91 9.09
CA ARG A 456 -2.48 -4.51 8.92
C ARG A 456 -3.43 -3.47 8.34
N ILE A 457 -4.32 -3.91 7.46
CA ILE A 457 -5.27 -3.07 6.74
C ILE A 457 -6.52 -2.88 7.60
N SER A 458 -6.91 -1.65 7.90
CA SER A 458 -8.13 -1.38 8.66
C SER A 458 -9.36 -1.25 7.76
N LEU A 459 -10.42 -2.01 8.03
CA LEU A 459 -11.69 -1.90 7.29
C LEU A 459 -12.63 -0.83 7.86
N THR A 460 -12.37 -0.37 9.09
CA THR A 460 -13.28 0.54 9.81
C THR A 460 -12.73 1.96 9.94
N ARG A 461 -11.41 2.18 9.78
CA ARG A 461 -10.78 3.50 9.90
C ARG A 461 -11.43 4.54 8.98
N GLY A 462 -11.50 4.25 7.67
CA GLY A 462 -12.11 5.16 6.70
C GLY A 462 -13.62 5.36 6.85
N ILE A 463 -14.31 4.46 7.57
CA ILE A 463 -15.74 4.62 7.91
C ILE A 463 -15.91 5.62 9.06
N VAL A 464 -15.02 5.55 10.05
CA VAL A 464 -15.06 6.40 11.25
C VAL A 464 -14.52 7.80 10.95
N GLN A 465 -13.46 7.88 10.14
CA GLN A 465 -12.79 9.12 9.74
C GLN A 465 -13.09 9.38 8.26
N ALA A 466 -14.23 10.04 8.01
CA ALA A 466 -14.63 10.39 6.65
C ALA A 466 -13.59 11.30 5.98
N GLY A 467 -13.07 10.87 4.82
CA GLY A 467 -12.06 11.61 4.04
C GLY A 467 -10.68 10.95 3.99
N GLU A 468 -10.42 9.92 4.79
CA GLU A 468 -9.15 9.17 4.79
C GLU A 468 -9.40 7.66 4.57
N PRO A 469 -9.83 7.24 3.37
CA PRO A 469 -10.04 5.83 3.08
C PRO A 469 -8.72 5.05 3.11
N GLU A 470 -8.76 3.85 3.68
CA GLU A 470 -7.61 2.95 3.68
C GLU A 470 -7.30 2.53 2.23
N GLN A 471 -6.07 2.71 1.78
CA GLN A 471 -5.66 2.35 0.42
C GLN A 471 -5.28 0.87 0.38
N VAL A 472 -5.89 0.10 -0.53
CA VAL A 472 -5.63 -1.33 -0.67
C VAL A 472 -5.39 -1.69 -2.13
N GLU A 473 -4.27 -2.36 -2.37
CA GLU A 473 -3.91 -2.88 -3.68
C GLU A 473 -4.44 -4.30 -3.87
N ILE A 474 -5.07 -4.52 -5.02
CA ILE A 474 -5.66 -5.79 -5.44
C ILE A 474 -4.88 -6.26 -6.66
N PHE A 475 -4.15 -7.36 -6.49
CA PHE A 475 -3.43 -8.01 -7.56
C PHE A 475 -4.25 -9.16 -8.13
N VAL A 476 -4.61 -9.07 -9.42
CA VAL A 476 -5.41 -10.07 -10.13
C VAL A 476 -4.48 -10.90 -11.01
N PRO A 477 -4.25 -12.19 -10.70
CA PRO A 477 -3.40 -13.05 -11.51
C PRO A 477 -4.03 -13.27 -12.89
N ASP A 478 -3.26 -12.99 -13.93
CA ASP A 478 -3.65 -13.09 -15.34
C ASP A 478 -4.95 -12.31 -15.67
N GLY A 479 -5.19 -11.20 -14.96
CA GLY A 479 -6.36 -10.35 -15.13
C GLY A 479 -6.43 -9.70 -16.52
N GLN A 480 -7.64 -9.63 -17.09
CA GLN A 480 -7.90 -8.91 -18.34
C GLN A 480 -8.69 -7.64 -18.05
N VAL A 481 -8.20 -6.49 -18.51
CA VAL A 481 -8.90 -5.21 -18.39
C VAL A 481 -9.88 -5.09 -19.57
N VAL A 482 -11.16 -5.34 -19.33
CA VAL A 482 -12.19 -5.45 -20.39
C VAL A 482 -12.84 -4.11 -20.74
N ASP A 483 -12.69 -3.09 -19.90
CA ASP A 483 -13.31 -1.77 -20.10
C ASP A 483 -12.28 -0.64 -19.95
N LEU A 484 -11.28 -0.63 -20.83
CA LEU A 484 -10.60 0.63 -21.14
C LEU A 484 -11.62 1.48 -21.91
N GLN A 485 -12.35 2.36 -21.21
CA GLN A 485 -12.91 3.53 -21.87
C GLN A 485 -11.82 4.11 -22.75
N VAL A 486 -12.05 4.01 -24.07
CA VAL A 486 -11.25 4.52 -25.19
C VAL A 486 -9.82 4.86 -24.77
N GLN A 487 -8.89 3.93 -24.97
CA GLN A 487 -7.45 4.18 -24.85
C GLN A 487 -7.17 5.56 -25.44
N ALA A 488 -6.87 6.52 -24.59
CA ALA A 488 -6.97 7.92 -24.96
C ALA A 488 -5.89 8.20 -26.02
N VAL A 489 -6.32 8.34 -27.29
CA VAL A 489 -5.45 8.44 -28.47
C VAL A 489 -4.35 9.48 -28.19
N GLY A 490 -3.08 9.08 -28.15
CA GLY A 490 -1.97 10.01 -27.86
C GLY A 490 -0.73 9.34 -27.28
N THR A 491 0.38 10.07 -27.27
CA THR A 491 1.65 9.67 -26.66
C THR A 491 1.77 10.32 -25.27
N TRP A 492 2.14 9.52 -24.27
CA TRP A 492 2.39 9.99 -22.91
C TRP A 492 3.88 10.23 -22.67
N TRP A 493 4.18 11.26 -21.90
CA TRP A 493 5.53 11.74 -21.65
C TRP A 493 5.72 11.97 -20.15
N GLN A 494 6.85 11.51 -19.63
CA GLN A 494 7.40 12.05 -18.39
C GLN A 494 8.06 13.39 -18.69
N VAL A 495 7.77 14.40 -17.87
CA VAL A 495 8.25 15.77 -18.06
C VAL A 495 9.14 16.17 -16.89
N ASP A 496 10.32 16.68 -17.23
CA ASP A 496 11.21 17.40 -16.31
C ASP A 496 11.43 18.80 -16.88
N MET A 497 11.03 19.85 -16.15
CA MET A 497 11.13 21.22 -16.64
C MET A 497 11.59 22.21 -15.58
N ARG A 498 12.19 23.30 -16.02
CA ARG A 498 12.41 24.51 -15.23
C ARG A 498 11.19 25.40 -15.42
N LEU A 499 10.79 26.12 -14.37
CA LEU A 499 9.69 27.08 -14.45
C LEU A 499 9.90 28.11 -15.57
N MET A 500 11.16 28.45 -15.86
CA MET A 500 11.56 29.29 -17.00
C MET A 500 10.95 28.87 -18.34
N ALA A 501 10.68 27.58 -18.57
CA ALA A 501 10.15 27.10 -19.84
C ALA A 501 8.79 27.73 -20.19
N LEU A 502 8.02 28.19 -19.20
CA LEU A 502 6.74 28.88 -19.40
C LEU A 502 6.89 30.32 -19.92
N PHE A 503 8.07 30.91 -19.78
CA PHE A 503 8.34 32.33 -20.08
C PHE A 503 9.20 32.53 -21.32
N VAL A 504 9.48 31.45 -22.06
CA VAL A 504 10.40 31.49 -23.20
C VAL A 504 9.80 32.28 -24.37
N PHE A 505 8.47 32.39 -24.43
CA PHE A 505 7.78 33.22 -25.40
C PHE A 505 7.34 34.53 -24.74
N ASP A 506 7.86 35.67 -25.23
CA ASP A 506 7.36 36.97 -24.79
C ASP A 506 6.09 37.34 -25.53
N LEU A 507 4.94 37.18 -24.87
CA LEU A 507 3.62 37.48 -25.44
C LEU A 507 3.30 38.99 -25.43
N GLY A 508 4.33 39.82 -25.66
CA GLY A 508 4.41 41.28 -25.62
C GLY A 508 3.15 42.13 -25.87
N SER A 509 3.08 43.24 -25.14
CA SER A 509 2.15 44.36 -25.36
C SER A 509 2.49 45.11 -26.65
N SER A 510 1.45 45.58 -27.35
CA SER A 510 1.51 46.16 -28.70
C SER A 510 2.59 47.22 -28.91
N GLU A 511 3.21 47.22 -30.10
CA GLU A 511 4.00 48.34 -30.65
C GLU A 511 3.21 49.66 -30.52
N GLN A 512 3.51 50.49 -29.51
CA GLN A 512 3.16 51.91 -29.54
C GLN A 512 4.39 52.70 -29.96
N THR A 513 4.29 53.28 -31.16
CA THR A 513 5.19 54.31 -31.68
C THR A 513 5.22 55.53 -30.76
N GLY A 514 6.41 55.99 -30.37
CA GLY A 514 6.67 57.36 -29.89
C GLY A 514 7.21 57.46 -28.46
N GLU A 515 8.45 57.99 -28.36
CA GLU A 515 9.06 58.71 -27.22
C GLU A 515 8.49 58.49 -25.79
N ALA A 516 8.47 57.24 -25.33
CA ALA A 516 8.39 56.88 -23.91
C ALA A 516 9.22 55.61 -23.59
N ALA A 517 10.20 55.30 -24.44
CA ALA A 517 10.90 54.01 -24.46
C ALA A 517 12.09 53.88 -23.48
N ALA A 518 12.20 54.72 -22.45
CA ALA A 518 13.37 54.71 -21.55
C ALA A 518 13.13 54.04 -20.18
N VAL A 519 11.93 53.49 -19.91
CA VAL A 519 11.65 52.77 -18.64
C VAL A 519 11.01 51.38 -18.89
N ALA A 520 10.83 50.98 -20.15
CA ALA A 520 10.25 49.69 -20.53
C ALA A 520 11.30 48.78 -21.19
N THR A 521 12.35 48.45 -20.45
CA THR A 521 13.20 47.28 -20.74
C THR A 521 13.01 46.31 -19.59
N GLU A 522 12.02 45.42 -19.71
CA GLU A 522 11.96 44.05 -19.16
C GLU A 522 10.53 43.50 -19.26
N SER A 523 10.32 42.58 -20.22
CA SER A 523 9.23 41.59 -20.35
C SER A 523 7.77 42.06 -20.49
N GLY A 524 7.11 41.57 -21.55
CA GLY A 524 5.74 41.88 -21.94
C GLY A 524 4.66 41.68 -20.89
N ALA A 525 3.60 42.49 -20.98
CA ALA A 525 2.49 42.56 -20.03
C ALA A 525 1.82 41.21 -19.69
N ALA A 526 1.83 40.23 -20.60
CA ALA A 526 1.30 38.89 -20.37
C ALA A 526 2.21 38.02 -19.48
N ASN A 527 3.53 38.09 -19.68
CA ASN A 527 4.51 37.48 -18.78
C ASN A 527 4.50 38.16 -17.41
N LEU A 528 4.24 39.47 -17.39
CA LEU A 528 4.12 40.26 -16.17
C LEU A 528 2.83 39.91 -15.39
N GLU A 529 1.68 39.68 -16.04
CA GLU A 529 0.47 39.16 -15.37
C GLU A 529 0.64 37.70 -14.93
N LEU A 530 1.39 36.87 -15.66
CA LEU A 530 1.67 35.49 -15.26
C LEU A 530 2.60 35.42 -14.04
N LEU A 531 3.65 36.24 -14.03
CA LEU A 531 4.53 36.45 -12.88
C LEU A 531 3.78 37.08 -11.72
N ARG A 532 2.92 38.08 -11.95
CA ARG A 532 2.04 38.66 -10.92
C ARG A 532 1.03 37.66 -10.39
N GLY A 533 0.50 36.76 -11.23
CA GLY A 533 -0.37 35.66 -10.83
C GLY A 533 0.37 34.67 -9.93
N ALA A 534 1.62 34.32 -10.28
CA ALA A 534 2.50 33.54 -9.43
C ALA A 534 2.87 34.30 -8.13
N GLU A 535 3.15 35.60 -8.18
CA GLU A 535 3.45 36.45 -7.01
C GLU A 535 2.23 36.63 -6.08
N ARG A 536 1.02 36.78 -6.64
CA ARG A 536 -0.28 36.81 -5.92
C ARG A 536 -0.59 35.46 -5.26
N ALA A 537 -0.29 34.36 -5.95
CA ALA A 537 -0.49 33.00 -5.44
C ALA A 537 0.54 32.64 -4.36
N THR A 538 1.77 33.15 -4.46
CA THR A 538 2.84 32.98 -3.46
C THR A 538 2.82 34.02 -2.32
N GLY A 539 1.95 35.04 -2.40
CA GLY A 539 1.78 36.06 -1.35
C GLY A 539 2.96 37.02 -1.18
N LEU A 540 3.73 37.25 -2.24
CA LEU A 540 4.94 38.09 -2.22
C LEU A 540 4.67 39.59 -2.46
N GLU A 541 3.42 40.00 -2.58
CA GLU A 541 3.03 41.40 -2.78
C GLU A 541 3.29 42.24 -1.52
N GLY A 542 4.40 42.98 -1.48
CA GLY A 542 4.55 44.09 -0.54
C GLY A 542 5.93 44.32 0.05
N GLU A 543 6.99 44.49 -0.76
CA GLU A 543 8.20 45.16 -0.28
C GLU A 543 8.93 45.91 -1.42
N GLN A 544 9.03 47.22 -1.22
CA GLN A 544 9.68 48.29 -1.99
C GLN A 544 10.28 47.98 -3.38
N GLN A 545 9.69 48.68 -4.34
CA GLN A 545 10.22 49.18 -5.62
C GLN A 545 11.77 49.17 -5.79
N TYR A 546 12.19 48.56 -6.90
CA TYR A 546 13.46 48.73 -7.63
C TYR A 546 14.71 47.88 -7.30
N THR A 547 14.77 47.02 -6.28
CA THR A 547 15.94 46.11 -6.11
C THR A 547 15.63 44.64 -5.81
N THR A 548 14.39 44.30 -5.45
CA THR A 548 13.95 42.93 -5.10
C THR A 548 13.48 42.09 -6.29
N GLY A 549 13.06 42.73 -7.39
CA GLY A 549 12.57 42.07 -8.59
C GLY A 549 13.57 41.09 -9.19
N ASN A 550 14.85 41.47 -9.27
CA ASN A 550 15.90 40.61 -9.85
C ASN A 550 16.21 39.37 -9.00
N ARG A 551 16.05 39.44 -7.66
CA ARG A 551 16.31 38.30 -6.77
C ARG A 551 15.16 37.30 -6.76
N VAL A 552 13.91 37.74 -6.66
CA VAL A 552 12.73 36.85 -6.70
C VAL A 552 12.60 36.20 -8.09
N ASN A 553 12.85 36.97 -9.15
CA ASN A 553 12.87 36.49 -10.54
C ASN A 553 13.98 35.45 -10.75
N SER A 554 15.19 35.63 -10.18
CA SER A 554 16.27 34.63 -10.28
C SER A 554 15.96 33.28 -9.60
N LEU A 555 15.07 33.27 -8.61
CA LEU A 555 14.76 32.09 -7.79
C LEU A 555 13.62 31.26 -8.36
N LEU A 556 12.54 31.92 -8.78
CA LEU A 556 11.49 31.28 -9.58
C LEU A 556 12.08 30.63 -10.84
N ARG A 557 13.08 31.29 -11.46
CA ARG A 557 13.83 30.76 -12.60
C ARG A 557 14.60 29.46 -12.32
N SER A 558 14.94 29.18 -11.07
CA SER A 558 15.66 27.96 -10.65
C SER A 558 14.75 26.81 -10.22
N LEU A 559 13.45 27.06 -10.03
CA LEU A 559 12.49 26.04 -9.61
C LEU A 559 12.34 24.97 -10.69
N THR A 560 12.44 23.69 -10.31
CA THR A 560 12.16 22.58 -11.22
C THR A 560 10.80 21.97 -10.93
N LEU A 561 10.10 21.61 -11.99
CA LEU A 561 8.80 20.97 -11.96
C LEU A 561 8.93 19.62 -12.66
N ALA A 562 8.35 18.60 -12.06
CA ALA A 562 8.24 17.27 -12.64
C ALA A 562 6.76 16.93 -12.86
N GLY A 563 6.48 16.12 -13.87
CA GLY A 563 5.11 15.69 -14.11
C GLY A 563 4.92 14.89 -15.38
N LEU A 564 3.72 15.00 -15.95
CA LEU A 564 3.29 14.26 -17.11
C LEU A 564 2.78 15.18 -18.20
N ALA A 565 3.02 14.79 -19.44
CA ALA A 565 2.37 15.39 -20.59
C ALA A 565 1.77 14.33 -21.50
N ARG A 566 0.80 14.76 -22.30
CA ARG A 566 0.17 13.97 -23.35
C ARG A 566 0.10 14.79 -24.62
N THR A 567 0.52 14.20 -25.72
CA THR A 567 0.37 14.77 -27.06
C THR A 567 -0.56 13.90 -27.88
N GLU A 568 -1.50 14.49 -28.62
CA GLU A 568 -2.41 13.76 -29.48
C GLU A 568 -2.52 14.40 -30.87
N SER A 569 -2.62 13.56 -31.90
CA SER A 569 -3.00 13.96 -33.26
C SER A 569 -4.44 13.52 -33.47
N ARG A 570 -5.30 14.44 -33.91
CA ARG A 570 -6.73 14.17 -34.06
C ARG A 570 -7.11 13.96 -35.52
N ALA A 571 -8.21 13.26 -35.76
CA ALA A 571 -8.68 12.93 -37.11
C ALA A 571 -9.04 14.16 -37.96
N ASN A 572 -9.33 15.30 -37.32
CA ASN A 572 -9.58 16.58 -37.99
C ASN A 572 -8.29 17.34 -38.35
N GLY A 573 -7.10 16.77 -38.14
CA GLY A 573 -5.81 17.39 -38.44
C GLY A 573 -5.26 18.30 -37.33
N SER A 574 -5.98 18.47 -36.21
CA SER A 574 -5.49 19.27 -35.09
C SER A 574 -4.57 18.48 -34.15
N TYR A 575 -3.69 19.20 -33.47
CA TYR A 575 -2.76 18.65 -32.49
C TYR A 575 -3.06 19.19 -31.10
N GLY A 576 -3.08 18.32 -30.10
CA GLY A 576 -3.29 18.66 -28.70
C GLY A 576 -2.07 18.35 -27.85
N LEU A 577 -1.76 19.23 -26.90
CA LEU A 577 -0.79 19.04 -25.82
C LEU A 577 -1.50 19.29 -24.49
N THR A 578 -1.39 18.36 -23.55
CA THR A 578 -1.74 18.59 -22.14
C THR A 578 -0.52 18.32 -21.30
N LEU A 579 -0.22 19.20 -20.35
CA LEU A 579 0.93 19.16 -19.46
C LEU A 579 0.45 19.45 -18.05
N LEU A 580 0.83 18.60 -17.10
CA LEU A 580 0.62 18.81 -15.67
C LEU A 580 1.95 18.59 -14.96
N THR A 581 2.40 19.59 -14.21
CA THR A 581 3.66 19.53 -13.46
C THR A 581 3.48 20.11 -12.07
N ALA A 582 4.29 19.63 -11.13
CA ALA A 582 4.34 20.15 -9.77
C ALA A 582 5.79 20.28 -9.30
N SER A 583 6.02 21.17 -8.34
CA SER A 583 7.31 21.35 -7.68
C SER A 583 7.66 20.16 -6.80
N ASP A 584 8.94 19.82 -6.73
CA ASP A 584 9.45 18.78 -5.82
C ASP A 584 9.33 19.22 -4.34
N PRO A 585 8.67 18.46 -3.46
CA PRO A 585 8.61 18.76 -2.03
C PRO A 585 9.98 18.88 -1.36
N GLN A 586 11.00 18.18 -1.84
CA GLN A 586 12.37 18.28 -1.29
C GLN A 586 13.00 19.65 -1.56
N GLN A 587 12.61 20.34 -2.64
CA GLN A 587 13.09 21.70 -2.92
C GLN A 587 12.57 22.71 -1.90
N ALA A 588 11.42 22.47 -1.26
CA ALA A 588 10.97 23.33 -0.17
C ALA A 588 11.99 23.32 0.98
N VAL A 589 12.47 22.12 1.38
CA VAL A 589 13.44 21.95 2.46
C VAL A 589 14.77 22.64 2.16
N GLU A 590 15.27 22.51 0.92
CA GLU A 590 16.49 23.19 0.48
C GLU A 590 16.35 24.73 0.46
N LEU A 591 15.17 25.23 0.05
CA LEU A 591 14.87 26.65 0.04
C LEU A 591 14.71 27.23 1.46
N GLU A 592 14.18 26.46 2.42
CA GLU A 592 14.17 26.84 3.84
C GLU A 592 15.60 26.99 4.39
N GLN A 593 16.47 26.03 4.11
CA GLN A 593 17.87 26.04 4.58
C GLN A 593 18.69 27.21 4.02
N THR A 594 18.34 27.73 2.84
CA THR A 594 18.96 28.92 2.24
C THR A 594 18.35 30.25 2.71
N GLY A 595 17.41 30.22 3.68
CA GLY A 595 16.79 31.39 4.28
C GLY A 595 15.69 32.03 3.44
N ARG A 596 15.03 31.27 2.57
CA ARG A 596 14.03 31.77 1.59
C ARG A 596 12.61 31.34 1.95
N GLU A 597 12.19 31.65 3.18
CA GLU A 597 10.97 31.16 3.84
C GLU A 597 9.66 31.30 3.02
N LYS A 598 9.43 32.42 2.32
CA LYS A 598 8.17 32.62 1.55
C LYS A 598 8.07 31.75 0.28
N VAL A 599 9.19 31.53 -0.41
CA VAL A 599 9.23 30.66 -1.59
C VAL A 599 9.13 29.20 -1.14
N ALA A 600 9.86 28.85 -0.07
CA ALA A 600 9.75 27.54 0.54
C ALA A 600 8.31 27.22 0.98
N ALA A 601 7.61 28.17 1.59
CA ALA A 601 6.21 28.01 1.96
C ALA A 601 5.30 27.75 0.74
N SER A 602 5.58 28.40 -0.39
CA SER A 602 4.80 28.21 -1.62
C SER A 602 5.06 26.86 -2.30
N VAL A 603 6.30 26.38 -2.26
CA VAL A 603 6.69 25.03 -2.75
C VAL A 603 6.14 23.95 -1.80
N ALA A 604 6.22 24.16 -0.48
CA ALA A 604 5.70 23.26 0.54
C ALA A 604 4.17 23.12 0.49
N THR A 605 3.46 24.18 0.07
CA THR A 605 2.00 24.17 -0.14
C THR A 605 1.59 23.74 -1.55
N GLY A 606 2.55 23.36 -2.40
CA GLY A 606 2.37 22.85 -3.76
C GLY A 606 2.31 23.95 -4.81
N PHE A 607 3.39 24.09 -5.59
CA PHE A 607 3.39 24.87 -6.82
C PHE A 607 3.12 23.93 -8.00
N SER A 608 2.00 24.11 -8.70
CA SER A 608 1.57 23.23 -9.80
C SER A 608 1.15 24.04 -11.02
N VAL A 609 1.49 23.53 -12.20
CA VAL A 609 1.16 24.14 -13.48
C VAL A 609 0.43 23.13 -14.35
N TYR A 610 -0.71 23.53 -14.87
CA TYR A 610 -1.47 22.80 -15.88
C TYR A 610 -1.52 23.64 -17.16
N VAL A 611 -1.13 23.07 -18.28
CA VAL A 611 -1.22 23.67 -19.61
C VAL A 611 -1.97 22.70 -20.51
N ALA A 612 -3.02 23.15 -21.18
CA ALA A 612 -3.65 22.42 -22.27
C ALA A 612 -3.69 23.33 -23.49
N GLY A 613 -3.16 22.89 -24.63
CA GLY A 613 -3.08 23.68 -25.85
C GLY A 613 -3.48 22.87 -27.08
N ASP A 614 -4.23 23.49 -27.97
CA ASP A 614 -4.66 22.96 -29.25
C ASP A 614 -4.19 23.87 -30.39
N VAL A 615 -3.64 23.24 -31.43
CA VAL A 615 -3.24 23.89 -32.68
C VAL A 615 -4.04 23.26 -33.82
N GLY A 616 -4.68 24.10 -34.65
CA GLY A 616 -5.59 23.67 -35.71
C GLY A 616 -4.98 22.85 -36.85
N GLY A 617 -3.65 22.89 -37.03
CA GLY A 617 -2.92 22.15 -38.06
C GLY A 617 -1.40 22.38 -37.99
N ASP A 618 -0.63 21.83 -38.94
CA ASP A 618 0.81 22.11 -39.05
C ASP A 618 1.04 23.48 -39.72
N PRO A 619 1.70 24.46 -39.07
CA PRO A 619 1.99 25.77 -39.66
C PRO A 619 2.76 25.71 -40.98
N PHE A 620 3.52 24.63 -41.23
CA PHE A 620 4.28 24.46 -42.47
C PHE A 620 3.45 24.03 -43.67
N ASP A 621 2.19 23.64 -43.45
CA ASP A 621 1.24 23.31 -44.53
C ASP A 621 0.41 24.52 -44.98
N LEU A 622 0.52 25.67 -44.30
CA LEU A 622 -0.23 26.89 -44.63
C LEU A 622 0.22 27.57 -45.93
N GLY A 623 -0.73 28.08 -46.71
CA GLY A 623 -0.49 29.06 -47.76
C GLY A 623 -0.22 30.45 -47.18
N ILE A 624 0.43 31.34 -47.95
CA ILE A 624 0.68 32.71 -47.51
C ILE A 624 -0.67 33.43 -47.37
N GLY A 625 -0.95 33.98 -46.19
CA GLY A 625 -2.22 34.61 -45.83
C GLY A 625 -3.23 33.67 -45.16
N ASP A 626 -2.98 32.35 -45.15
CA ASP A 626 -3.82 31.39 -44.43
C ASP A 626 -3.52 31.43 -42.92
N ALA A 627 -4.53 31.06 -42.12
CA ALA A 627 -4.44 31.03 -40.66
C ALA A 627 -4.92 29.70 -40.07
N ILE A 628 -4.39 29.35 -38.89
CA ILE A 628 -4.86 28.24 -38.07
C ILE A 628 -5.26 28.73 -36.68
N ASP A 629 -6.31 28.11 -36.12
CA ASP A 629 -6.76 28.37 -34.77
C ASP A 629 -5.75 27.91 -33.72
N LEU A 630 -5.59 28.72 -32.68
CA LEU A 630 -4.87 28.40 -31.45
C LEU A 630 -5.81 28.52 -30.26
N LYS A 631 -5.82 27.51 -29.39
CA LYS A 631 -6.52 27.56 -28.11
C LYS A 631 -5.61 27.03 -27.03
N ALA A 632 -5.58 27.67 -25.87
CA ALA A 632 -4.91 27.12 -24.71
C ALA A 632 -5.61 27.50 -23.41
N GLU A 633 -5.42 26.67 -22.41
CA GLU A 633 -5.78 26.89 -21.03
C GLU A 633 -4.51 26.74 -20.19
N LEU A 634 -4.27 27.72 -19.32
CA LEU A 634 -3.18 27.71 -18.38
C LEU A 634 -3.76 27.88 -16.97
N ARG A 635 -3.42 26.95 -16.07
CA ARG A 635 -3.72 27.08 -14.65
C ARG A 635 -2.44 27.00 -13.84
N VAL A 636 -2.31 27.93 -12.90
CA VAL A 636 -1.19 27.94 -11.96
C VAL A 636 -1.77 27.91 -10.56
N LEU A 637 -1.33 26.96 -9.75
CA LEU A 637 -1.67 26.84 -8.34
C LEU A 637 -0.41 27.05 -7.51
N ALA A 638 -0.47 27.94 -6.52
CA ALA A 638 0.57 28.09 -5.51
C ALA A 638 -0.07 28.61 -4.20
N GLY A 639 0.41 28.15 -3.04
CA GLY A 639 -0.08 28.70 -1.76
C GLY A 639 -1.57 28.48 -1.49
N GLY A 640 -2.19 27.47 -2.12
CA GLY A 640 -3.65 27.24 -2.06
C GLY A 640 -4.50 28.23 -2.85
N ARG A 641 -3.88 29.11 -3.66
CA ARG A 641 -4.54 30.03 -4.59
C ARG A 641 -4.27 29.59 -6.03
N GLY A 642 -5.29 29.68 -6.88
CA GLY A 642 -5.19 29.31 -8.30
C GLY A 642 -5.57 30.45 -9.23
N THR A 643 -4.87 30.56 -10.35
CA THR A 643 -5.28 31.38 -11.50
C THR A 643 -5.65 30.47 -12.67
N ALA A 644 -6.59 30.92 -13.50
CA ALA A 644 -6.96 30.24 -14.74
C ALA A 644 -7.04 31.26 -15.88
N THR A 645 -6.22 31.06 -16.91
CA THR A 645 -6.16 31.92 -18.08
C THR A 645 -6.54 31.12 -19.31
N MET A 646 -7.54 31.61 -20.03
CA MET A 646 -7.92 31.08 -21.33
C MET A 646 -7.28 31.92 -22.43
N ILE A 647 -6.67 31.26 -23.41
CA ILE A 647 -6.00 31.86 -24.55
C ILE A 647 -6.70 31.35 -25.80
N THR A 648 -7.14 32.27 -26.66
CA THR A 648 -7.67 31.93 -27.99
C THR A 648 -7.07 32.86 -29.02
N GLY A 649 -6.74 32.37 -30.20
CA GLY A 649 -6.14 33.20 -31.22
C GLY A 649 -5.99 32.50 -32.55
N GLU A 650 -5.29 33.17 -33.47
CA GLU A 650 -4.99 32.66 -34.80
C GLU A 650 -3.49 32.86 -35.10
N LEU A 651 -2.89 31.87 -35.77
CA LEU A 651 -1.55 31.97 -36.35
C LEU A 651 -1.68 32.11 -37.86
N THR A 652 -1.25 33.25 -38.40
CA THR A 652 -1.29 33.58 -39.83
C THR A 652 0.10 33.52 -40.45
N LEU A 653 0.24 32.89 -41.61
CA LEU A 653 1.50 32.88 -42.36
C LEU A 653 1.68 34.16 -43.18
N LEU A 654 2.70 34.96 -42.87
CA LEU A 654 2.99 36.22 -43.58
C LEU A 654 3.99 36.04 -44.73
N ALA A 655 5.01 35.20 -44.55
CA ALA A 655 5.99 34.93 -45.59
C ALA A 655 6.62 33.55 -45.45
N ARG A 656 7.02 32.96 -46.57
CA ARG A 656 7.76 31.70 -46.64
C ARG A 656 9.03 31.90 -47.44
N LYS A 657 10.18 31.57 -46.88
CA LYS A 657 11.49 31.69 -47.53
C LYS A 657 12.25 30.36 -47.42
N PRO A 658 12.66 29.75 -48.53
CA PRO A 658 13.60 28.62 -48.47
C PRO A 658 14.99 29.14 -48.05
N GLN A 659 15.58 28.55 -47.02
CA GLN A 659 16.92 28.88 -46.51
C GLN A 659 17.75 27.59 -46.41
N GLY A 660 18.46 27.24 -47.49
CA GLY A 660 19.29 26.04 -47.53
C GLY A 660 18.50 24.76 -47.25
N ALA A 661 18.81 24.08 -46.14
CA ALA A 661 18.12 22.86 -45.67
C ALA A 661 16.87 23.13 -44.82
N TYR A 662 16.50 24.40 -44.61
CA TYR A 662 15.35 24.82 -43.80
C TYR A 662 14.31 25.53 -44.66
N THR A 663 13.06 25.45 -44.23
CA THR A 663 12.02 26.41 -44.63
C THR A 663 11.83 27.37 -43.48
N GLU A 664 12.01 28.67 -43.74
CA GLU A 664 11.72 29.74 -42.79
C GLU A 664 10.32 30.29 -43.06
N LEU A 665 9.49 30.32 -42.02
CA LEU A 665 8.18 30.95 -42.02
C LEU A 665 8.23 32.21 -41.16
N LEU A 666 7.74 33.32 -41.67
CA LEU A 666 7.38 34.49 -40.85
C LEU A 666 5.90 34.38 -40.54
N VAL A 667 5.54 34.26 -39.26
CA VAL A 667 4.16 34.09 -38.81
C VAL A 667 3.76 35.23 -37.88
N GLN A 668 2.49 35.61 -37.94
CA GLN A 668 1.86 36.49 -36.97
C GLN A 668 0.88 35.70 -36.12
N VAL A 669 0.93 35.89 -34.81
CA VAL A 669 0.07 35.23 -33.84
C VAL A 669 -0.74 36.30 -33.12
N ASP A 670 -2.05 36.29 -33.34
CA ASP A 670 -3.00 37.21 -32.72
C ASP A 670 -3.74 36.48 -31.61
N LEU A 671 -3.57 36.91 -30.36
CA LEU A 671 -4.11 36.25 -29.17
C LEU A 671 -5.09 37.14 -28.42
N ALA A 672 -6.13 36.53 -27.86
CA ALA A 672 -7.02 37.08 -26.85
C ALA A 672 -6.86 36.28 -25.56
N LEU A 673 -6.49 36.98 -24.49
CA LEU A 673 -6.27 36.46 -23.15
C LEU A 673 -7.46 36.83 -22.27
N GLY A 674 -8.15 35.83 -21.71
CA GLY A 674 -9.21 36.02 -20.72
C GLY A 674 -8.78 35.50 -19.36
N ASP A 675 -8.74 36.38 -18.36
CA ASP A 675 -8.46 36.00 -16.97
C ASP A 675 -9.76 35.66 -16.20
N ARG A 676 -9.73 34.58 -15.42
CA ARG A 676 -10.73 34.24 -14.41
C ARG A 676 -10.01 33.98 -13.09
N SER A 677 -9.69 35.03 -12.35
CA SER A 677 -9.22 34.88 -10.97
C SER A 677 -10.41 34.64 -10.01
N PRO A 678 -10.39 33.61 -9.15
CA PRO A 678 -11.40 33.41 -8.11
C PRO A 678 -11.36 34.49 -7.01
N SER A 679 -10.35 35.37 -6.98
CA SER A 679 -10.26 36.48 -6.01
C SER A 679 -10.94 37.77 -6.48
N SER A 680 -11.49 37.81 -7.69
CA SER A 680 -12.18 38.98 -8.21
C SER A 680 -13.64 38.90 -7.78
N GLY A 681 -14.04 39.73 -6.81
CA GLY A 681 -15.41 39.74 -6.28
C GLY A 681 -16.48 39.84 -7.38
N GLU A 682 -17.66 39.29 -7.12
CA GLU A 682 -18.85 39.40 -7.98
C GLU A 682 -19.04 40.86 -8.40
N GLY A 683 -18.78 41.17 -9.68
CA GLY A 683 -18.91 42.51 -10.26
C GLY A 683 -17.69 43.06 -11.02
N SER A 684 -16.56 42.37 -11.03
CA SER A 684 -15.41 42.74 -11.87
C SER A 684 -15.56 42.21 -13.30
N ALA A 685 -15.54 43.10 -14.30
CA ALA A 685 -15.64 42.72 -15.71
C ALA A 685 -14.39 41.91 -16.13
N PRO A 686 -14.54 40.82 -16.91
CA PRO A 686 -13.40 40.07 -17.42
C PRO A 686 -12.52 40.99 -18.27
N GLN A 687 -11.28 41.22 -17.82
CA GLN A 687 -10.31 41.95 -18.62
C GLN A 687 -9.85 41.03 -19.75
N THR A 688 -10.17 41.41 -20.98
CA THR A 688 -9.67 40.73 -22.18
C THR A 688 -8.50 41.53 -22.71
N ALA A 689 -7.29 41.00 -22.59
CA ALA A 689 -6.11 41.60 -23.22
C ALA A 689 -5.94 40.99 -24.61
N ARG A 690 -5.61 41.81 -25.60
CA ARG A 690 -5.23 41.34 -26.94
C ARG A 690 -3.75 41.61 -27.18
N SER A 691 -3.03 40.63 -27.69
CA SER A 691 -1.64 40.76 -28.11
C SER A 691 -1.46 40.24 -29.53
N SER A 692 -0.56 40.87 -30.26
CA SER A 692 -0.17 40.46 -31.61
C SER A 692 1.34 40.33 -31.64
N LEU A 693 1.82 39.19 -32.12
CA LEU A 693 3.22 38.81 -32.04
C LEU A 693 3.67 38.32 -33.42
N SER A 694 4.93 38.54 -33.76
CA SER A 694 5.48 38.02 -35.00
C SER A 694 6.79 37.30 -34.73
N PHE A 695 6.87 36.06 -35.20
CA PHE A 695 8.02 35.17 -35.00
C PHE A 695 8.46 34.58 -36.33
N THR A 696 9.73 34.20 -36.38
CA THR A 696 10.26 33.33 -37.42
C THR A 696 10.28 31.89 -36.91
N MET A 697 9.86 30.95 -37.76
CA MET A 697 9.81 29.53 -37.47
C MET A 697 10.64 28.78 -38.51
N LEU A 698 11.58 27.95 -38.05
CA LEU A 698 12.42 27.12 -38.92
C LEU A 698 12.31 25.66 -38.50
N ARG A 699 12.18 24.76 -39.47
CA ARG A 699 12.14 23.30 -39.23
C ARG A 699 13.14 22.59 -40.11
N GLN A 700 13.87 21.64 -39.53
CA GLN A 700 14.74 20.70 -40.24
C GLN A 700 14.62 19.30 -39.64
N GLY A 701 14.75 18.30 -40.49
CA GLY A 701 14.68 16.89 -40.11
C GLY A 701 13.34 16.26 -40.47
N ASN A 702 13.26 14.95 -40.33
CA ASN A 702 12.05 14.19 -40.58
C ASN A 702 11.28 14.03 -39.26
N ALA A 703 9.97 14.23 -39.30
CA ALA A 703 9.07 13.97 -38.18
C ALA A 703 9.23 12.56 -37.58
N ALA A 704 9.67 11.58 -38.38
CA ALA A 704 9.76 10.17 -38.00
C ALA A 704 11.10 9.70 -37.39
N ALA A 705 12.15 10.53 -37.28
CA ALA A 705 13.47 10.05 -36.83
C ALA A 705 14.18 10.99 -35.84
N ALA A 706 14.53 12.19 -36.30
CA ALA A 706 15.10 13.25 -35.48
C ALA A 706 15.01 14.57 -36.24
N GLY A 707 14.90 15.67 -35.51
CA GLY A 707 14.88 16.99 -36.09
C GLY A 707 14.95 18.11 -35.06
N SER A 708 14.91 19.33 -35.59
CA SER A 708 14.99 20.56 -34.82
C SER A 708 13.98 21.56 -35.36
N PHE A 709 13.25 22.19 -34.44
CA PHE A 709 12.32 23.26 -34.68
C PHE A 709 12.78 24.49 -33.88
N ILE A 710 12.96 25.60 -34.59
CA ILE A 710 13.53 26.83 -34.03
C ILE A 710 12.48 27.93 -34.15
N VAL A 711 12.23 28.62 -33.04
CA VAL A 711 11.40 29.83 -33.03
C VAL A 711 12.26 31.01 -32.59
N ASP A 712 12.22 32.10 -33.34
CA ASP A 712 12.99 33.32 -33.07
C ASP A 712 12.12 34.56 -33.33
N ASP A 713 12.56 35.73 -32.88
CA ASP A 713 11.82 36.96 -33.14
C ASP A 713 11.87 37.38 -34.62
N ARG A 714 10.96 38.28 -35.05
CA ARG A 714 10.86 38.73 -36.46
C ARG A 714 12.12 39.41 -37.02
N TYR A 715 12.98 39.94 -36.15
CA TYR A 715 14.16 40.71 -36.51
C TYR A 715 15.46 39.94 -36.26
N HIS A 716 15.39 38.78 -35.61
CA HIS A 716 16.51 38.05 -35.05
C HIS A 716 17.38 38.96 -34.17
N ASP A 717 16.77 39.64 -33.19
CA ASP A 717 17.53 40.51 -32.28
C ASP A 717 18.54 39.64 -31.49
N PRO A 718 19.84 39.95 -31.53
CA PRO A 718 20.84 39.21 -30.76
C PRO A 718 20.66 39.27 -29.25
N LYS A 719 19.82 40.18 -28.73
CA LYS A 719 19.45 40.22 -27.31
C LYS A 719 18.44 39.14 -26.94
N ASN A 720 17.69 38.62 -27.91
CA ASN A 720 16.71 37.57 -27.69
C ASN A 720 17.33 36.21 -28.08
N SER A 721 17.25 35.24 -27.19
CA SER A 721 17.67 33.89 -27.53
C SER A 721 16.59 33.22 -28.38
N PRO A 722 16.96 32.60 -29.52
CA PRO A 722 16.07 31.65 -30.18
C PRO A 722 15.70 30.50 -29.23
N VAL A 723 14.52 29.94 -29.47
CA VAL A 723 13.98 28.77 -28.78
C VAL A 723 14.24 27.55 -29.64
N PHE A 724 14.90 26.55 -29.09
CA PHE A 724 15.23 25.31 -29.79
C PHE A 724 14.39 24.17 -29.24
N ILE A 725 13.61 23.53 -30.11
CA ILE A 725 12.83 22.33 -29.82
C ILE A 725 13.41 21.19 -30.64
N ASP A 726 14.18 20.31 -29.99
CA ASP A 726 14.86 19.18 -30.61
C ASP A 726 14.13 17.87 -30.27
N TRP A 727 14.00 16.95 -31.22
CA TRP A 727 13.42 15.62 -30.99
C TRP A 727 14.27 14.49 -31.58
N GLU A 728 14.23 13.34 -30.93
CA GLU A 728 14.95 12.10 -31.28
C GLU A 728 14.01 10.90 -31.02
N GLU A 729 14.08 9.83 -31.81
CA GLU A 729 13.20 8.65 -31.66
C GLU A 729 13.83 7.51 -30.82
N THR A 730 15.15 7.49 -30.65
CA THR A 730 15.87 6.42 -29.92
C THR A 730 16.89 7.00 -28.93
N PRO A 731 16.53 7.22 -27.65
CA PRO A 731 15.18 7.05 -27.06
C PRO A 731 14.22 8.18 -27.48
N ARG A 732 12.91 7.88 -27.57
CA ARG A 732 11.89 8.85 -27.99
C ARG A 732 11.79 10.00 -26.97
N ARG A 733 12.31 11.17 -27.34
CA ARG A 733 12.50 12.31 -26.46
C ARG A 733 12.34 13.63 -27.22
N ALA A 734 11.75 14.62 -26.56
CA ALA A 734 11.76 16.02 -26.99
C ALA A 734 12.44 16.91 -25.93
N ARG A 735 13.17 17.94 -26.37
CA ARG A 735 13.88 18.90 -25.50
C ARG A 735 13.60 20.32 -25.95
N LEU A 736 13.29 21.20 -25.01
CA LEU A 736 13.24 22.65 -25.20
C LEU A 736 14.47 23.29 -24.54
N SER A 737 15.19 24.12 -25.29
CA SER A 737 16.38 24.81 -24.81
C SER A 737 16.52 26.23 -25.36
N VAL A 738 17.29 27.05 -24.65
CA VAL A 738 17.67 28.41 -25.05
C VAL A 738 19.19 28.55 -25.02
N ASN A 739 19.73 29.61 -25.62
CA ASN A 739 21.15 29.87 -25.68
C ASN A 739 21.66 30.49 -24.37
N ALA A 740 22.67 29.88 -23.73
CA ALA A 740 23.23 30.36 -22.45
C ALA A 740 24.45 31.29 -22.61
N ALA A 741 24.73 31.74 -23.83
CA ALA A 741 25.87 32.62 -24.15
C ALA A 741 25.61 34.08 -23.72
N SER A 742 26.66 34.84 -23.40
CA SER A 742 26.54 36.28 -23.10
C SER A 742 26.14 37.10 -24.34
N GLU A 743 25.56 38.31 -24.19
CA GLU A 743 25.11 39.15 -25.31
C GLU A 743 26.17 39.32 -26.42
N ALA A 744 27.44 39.53 -26.03
CA ALA A 744 28.56 39.66 -26.97
C ALA A 744 28.84 38.35 -27.76
N GLN A 745 28.57 37.20 -27.15
CA GLN A 745 28.68 35.88 -27.79
C GLN A 745 27.43 35.52 -28.60
N GLN A 746 26.24 36.01 -28.21
CA GLN A 746 24.97 35.80 -28.92
C GLN A 746 25.00 36.44 -30.33
N VAL A 747 25.57 37.64 -30.48
CA VAL A 747 25.75 38.30 -31.80
C VAL A 747 26.61 37.46 -32.76
N VAL A 748 27.69 36.86 -32.25
CA VAL A 748 28.59 36.00 -33.05
C VAL A 748 27.90 34.69 -33.38
N LEU A 749 27.18 34.11 -32.43
CA LEU A 749 26.49 32.83 -32.59
C LEU A 749 25.30 32.91 -33.53
N GLN A 750 24.46 33.96 -33.45
CA GLN A 750 23.36 34.17 -34.41
C GLN A 750 23.89 34.35 -35.84
N LYS A 751 25.01 35.08 -36.01
CA LYS A 751 25.70 35.15 -37.31
C LYS A 751 26.20 33.78 -37.77
N MET A 752 26.63 32.92 -36.85
CA MET A 752 27.10 31.55 -37.13
C MET A 752 25.95 30.58 -37.45
N VAL A 753 24.84 30.62 -36.72
CA VAL A 753 23.60 29.87 -37.00
C VAL A 753 23.06 30.28 -38.37
N ARG A 754 23.06 31.58 -38.69
CA ARG A 754 22.68 32.09 -40.01
C ARG A 754 23.64 31.64 -41.12
N ALA A 755 24.94 31.59 -40.85
CA ALA A 755 25.92 31.05 -41.80
C ALA A 755 25.80 29.52 -41.98
N MET A 756 25.44 28.78 -40.94
CA MET A 756 25.18 27.33 -40.98
C MET A 756 23.85 26.99 -41.66
N MET A 757 22.82 27.82 -41.54
CA MET A 757 21.54 27.67 -42.28
C MET A 757 21.70 27.82 -43.80
N ILE A 758 22.74 28.53 -44.25
CA ILE A 758 23.06 28.71 -45.68
C ILE A 758 23.94 27.56 -46.23
N ASN A 759 24.65 26.81 -45.37
CA ASN A 759 25.64 25.81 -45.80
C ASN A 759 25.12 24.38 -45.58
N THR A 760 24.94 23.63 -46.67
CA THR A 760 24.15 22.38 -46.72
C THR A 760 24.78 21.14 -46.06
N ASN A 761 26.02 21.22 -45.54
CA ASN A 761 26.81 20.05 -45.15
C ASN A 761 27.11 19.90 -43.64
N THR A 762 26.57 20.74 -42.77
CA THR A 762 26.75 20.59 -41.32
C THR A 762 25.41 20.41 -40.64
N GLY A 763 25.05 19.16 -40.32
CA GLY A 763 23.91 18.88 -39.46
C GLY A 763 24.14 19.51 -38.08
N ILE A 764 23.15 20.25 -37.58
CA ILE A 764 23.15 20.88 -36.24
C ILE A 764 23.49 19.88 -35.13
N ALA A 765 23.24 18.58 -35.35
CA ALA A 765 23.58 17.50 -34.44
C ALA A 765 25.10 17.26 -34.23
N SER A 766 25.99 17.84 -35.06
CA SER A 766 27.43 17.53 -35.05
C SER A 766 28.37 18.73 -34.88
N GLY A 767 27.84 19.95 -34.78
CA GLY A 767 28.66 21.14 -34.60
C GLY A 767 28.96 21.42 -33.13
N THR A 768 30.18 21.15 -32.68
CA THR A 768 30.77 21.65 -31.41
C THR A 768 30.81 23.19 -31.29
N ALA A 769 30.16 23.91 -32.21
CA ALA A 769 30.07 25.36 -32.32
C ALA A 769 28.73 25.96 -31.83
N LEU A 770 27.75 25.13 -31.46
CA LEU A 770 26.58 25.60 -30.70
C LEU A 770 26.99 25.70 -29.23
N SER A 771 27.22 26.93 -28.78
CA SER A 771 27.48 27.31 -27.39
C SER A 771 26.56 26.59 -26.41
N LYS A 772 27.03 26.40 -25.17
CA LYS A 772 26.26 25.85 -24.04
C LYS A 772 24.78 26.26 -24.14
N ARG A 773 23.91 25.34 -24.56
CA ARG A 773 22.46 25.54 -24.52
C ARG A 773 22.00 25.22 -23.11
N GLU A 774 21.15 26.06 -22.56
CA GLU A 774 20.48 25.77 -21.30
C GLU A 774 19.18 25.01 -21.61
N GLN A 775 19.09 23.80 -21.09
CA GLN A 775 17.91 22.95 -21.23
C GLN A 775 16.85 23.38 -20.22
N LEU A 776 15.66 23.70 -20.71
CA LEU A 776 14.55 24.19 -19.89
C LEU A 776 13.44 23.16 -19.72
N LEU A 777 13.20 22.27 -20.68
CA LEU A 777 12.20 21.21 -20.58
C LEU A 777 12.66 19.96 -21.33
N VAL A 778 12.42 18.78 -20.73
CA VAL A 778 12.63 17.46 -21.33
C VAL A 778 11.36 16.66 -21.20
N MET A 779 10.95 16.06 -22.31
CA MET A 779 9.85 15.11 -22.38
C MET A 779 10.41 13.77 -22.83
N ASN A 780 10.36 12.77 -21.97
CA ASN A 780 10.74 11.40 -22.29
C ASN A 780 9.44 10.61 -22.54
N ALA A 781 9.32 9.98 -23.72
CA ALA A 781 8.16 9.15 -23.99
C ALA A 781 8.14 7.99 -22.99
N LEU A 782 7.00 7.79 -22.32
CA LEU A 782 6.80 6.59 -21.54
C LEU A 782 6.67 5.42 -22.50
N ALA A 783 7.28 4.27 -22.16
CA ALA A 783 7.10 3.06 -22.94
C ALA A 783 5.60 2.84 -23.13
N THR A 784 5.17 2.78 -24.39
CA THR A 784 3.77 2.54 -24.73
C THR A 784 3.29 1.36 -23.89
N MET A 785 2.27 1.54 -23.04
CA MET A 785 1.50 0.40 -22.58
C MET A 785 1.17 -0.41 -23.83
N PRO A 786 1.43 -1.73 -23.84
CA PRO A 786 1.36 -2.53 -25.04
C PRO A 786 0.02 -2.27 -25.74
N ALA A 787 0.09 -1.86 -27.00
CA ALA A 787 -1.06 -1.96 -27.89
C ALA A 787 -1.53 -3.41 -27.81
N ALA A 788 -2.81 -3.62 -27.51
CA ALA A 788 -3.43 -4.92 -27.72
C ALA A 788 -3.12 -5.30 -29.17
N SER A 789 -2.36 -6.38 -29.35
CA SER A 789 -1.97 -6.88 -30.65
C SER A 789 -3.23 -7.03 -31.50
N SER A 790 -3.26 -6.36 -32.64
CA SER A 790 -4.25 -6.62 -33.67
C SER A 790 -3.92 -7.97 -34.31
N THR A 791 -4.44 -9.05 -33.73
CA THR A 791 -4.89 -10.29 -34.39
C THR A 791 -5.60 -11.17 -33.37
#